data_AF-A0A2V7QA36-F1
#
_entry.id   AF-A0A2V7QA36-F1
#
_cell.length_a   1.000
_cell.length_b   1.000
_cell.length_c   1.000
_cell.angle_alpha   90.00
_cell.angle_beta   90.00
_cell.angle_gamma   90.00
#
_symmetry.space_group_name_H-M   'P 1'
#
loop_
_entity.id
_entity.type
_entity.pdbx_description
1 polymer ?
#
loop_
_entity_poly.entity_id
_entity_poly.type
_entity_poly.pdbx_seq_one_letter_code
_entity_poly.pdbx_strand_id
1 'polypeptide(L)'
;MCAKIVTSLLLGAAVLVGCAEQPVGPSGHTGDPSLAAALAPTDGLAGQLIAFASDRDGTGFQLFLMQANGTKQTQLTHVPGYNARPNWSHDGRRITFTACRPTDFSCDIYVMNADGSAQTNLTHDFSTDQMSVWSPDDRRIAFVSDRDGTPQIYVMNADGSNVTRLTFDGALDFLPTWSPDGTQLAFQTNRDGNDEVYVMNANGSNPVNLTNNPSTDGFPAWSPRGDKIAFRSDRDGNGEIYVMNVDGSGKTNLTHNPAEEYYPAWSPTGGQIAFVSDRDGNFEIYGMKPDGSLQTRLTSNPAFDADPAWAITATAGPAAPGACPAHADFVVSDERSLLSAVASAQPHDTIALNGMVEMTFADVFVETDDLTFTCATPGSGLRAAPAAISWLFVVLSKHVTVERLTLDASNTGNGGVVAFNGVEGPFTGFAEDVRLVGNHVLCAGQHVEACVSIRTDAAGLQGVLISGNTFEADGNQTTIALIGVNSGRVEGNTIEGGAGGNSDPMDFIAGSGGRFTRNNVQCVGACLVADGSPGLVVAANQFQSAGSTTGVHLQGGTDGDSVMGNTIVATAPSTAPNLGAIRVRDGTNVVVADNTVRGPWANAIAATDLTGSDFERNSLQSAALYGIRLSSGVSFVPISMTSNSFRGNL
;
A
#
# COMPACT_ATOMS: atom_id res chain seq x y z
N MET A 1 36.55 19.39 -21.35
CA MET A 1 35.75 20.64 -21.51
C MET A 1 34.24 20.36 -21.44
N CYS A 2 33.78 19.28 -20.79
CA CYS A 2 32.36 18.87 -20.69
C CYS A 2 31.53 19.57 -19.60
N ALA A 3 32.10 20.49 -18.82
CA ALA A 3 31.45 21.04 -17.63
C ALA A 3 30.49 22.23 -17.88
N LYS A 4 30.09 22.51 -19.13
CA LYS A 4 29.25 23.69 -19.46
C LYS A 4 27.98 23.40 -20.26
N ILE A 5 27.66 22.15 -20.58
CA ILE A 5 26.49 21.80 -21.43
C ILE A 5 25.34 21.19 -20.62
N VAL A 6 25.59 20.73 -19.38
CA VAL A 6 24.55 20.16 -18.50
C VAL A 6 23.51 21.19 -18.05
N THR A 7 23.83 22.48 -18.09
CA THR A 7 22.89 23.56 -17.72
C THR A 7 21.68 23.68 -18.66
N SER A 8 21.75 23.09 -19.86
CA SER A 8 20.66 23.16 -20.86
C SER A 8 19.62 22.04 -20.72
N LEU A 9 19.89 20.98 -19.94
CA LEU A 9 18.94 19.88 -19.72
C LEU A 9 17.93 20.16 -18.59
N LEU A 10 18.14 21.22 -17.81
CA LEU A 10 17.25 21.67 -16.73
C LEU A 10 16.06 22.50 -17.25
N LEU A 11 16.11 22.99 -18.49
CA LEU A 11 15.10 23.85 -19.11
C LEU A 11 14.51 23.17 -20.34
N GLY A 12 13.53 22.29 -20.16
CA GLY A 12 12.42 21.98 -21.10
C GLY A 12 12.65 21.85 -22.62
N ALA A 13 13.87 21.79 -23.15
CA ALA A 13 14.16 21.82 -24.57
C ALA A 13 15.15 20.71 -24.94
N ALA A 14 14.63 19.73 -25.69
CA ALA A 14 15.40 18.66 -26.28
C ALA A 14 16.52 19.18 -27.19
N VAL A 15 17.77 18.80 -26.93
CA VAL A 15 18.83 18.74 -27.95
C VAL A 15 19.77 17.55 -27.64
N LEU A 16 19.67 16.49 -28.46
CA LEU A 16 20.65 15.40 -28.55
C LEU A 16 21.93 15.89 -29.24
N VAL A 17 23.12 15.53 -28.73
CA VAL A 17 24.32 15.24 -29.55
C VAL A 17 25.20 14.19 -28.86
N GLY A 18 25.43 13.05 -29.52
CA GLY A 18 26.33 11.98 -29.06
C GLY A 18 27.81 12.21 -29.36
N CYS A 19 28.69 11.45 -28.71
CA CYS A 19 30.10 11.29 -29.08
C CYS A 19 30.65 9.93 -28.61
N ALA A 20 31.54 9.34 -29.42
CA ALA A 20 31.94 7.93 -29.40
C ALA A 20 33.35 7.65 -28.80
N GLU A 21 33.57 6.38 -28.43
CA GLU A 21 34.83 5.56 -28.39
C GLU A 21 35.87 5.78 -27.24
N GLN A 22 36.54 4.81 -26.56
CA GLN A 22 36.88 3.36 -26.66
C GLN A 22 37.32 2.81 -25.22
N PRO A 23 37.65 1.51 -24.98
CA PRO A 23 37.19 0.71 -23.83
C PRO A 23 38.20 0.49 -22.68
N VAL A 24 37.69 0.14 -21.50
CA VAL A 24 38.46 -0.50 -20.40
C VAL A 24 37.71 -1.73 -19.89
N GLY A 25 38.44 -2.85 -19.77
CA GLY A 25 37.90 -4.21 -19.56
C GLY A 25 37.32 -4.50 -18.16
N PRO A 26 36.82 -5.73 -17.95
CA PRO A 26 35.91 -6.03 -16.85
C PRO A 26 36.66 -6.37 -15.55
N SER A 27 36.23 -5.78 -14.45
CA SER A 27 36.50 -6.30 -13.11
C SER A 27 35.18 -6.43 -12.35
N GLY A 28 34.77 -7.66 -12.10
CA GLY A 28 33.61 -7.95 -11.26
C GLY A 28 33.97 -7.93 -9.78
N HIS A 29 33.06 -7.46 -8.94
CA HIS A 29 32.98 -7.68 -7.48
C HIS A 29 31.52 -7.41 -7.05
N THR A 30 30.76 -8.44 -6.68
CA THR A 30 30.38 -8.83 -5.29
C THR A 30 29.82 -7.67 -4.46
N GLY A 31 28.51 -7.75 -4.17
CA GLY A 31 27.73 -6.70 -3.49
C GLY A 31 28.27 -6.30 -2.13
N ASP A 32 28.19 -4.99 -1.87
CA ASP A 32 28.64 -4.33 -0.65
C ASP A 32 27.58 -4.47 0.47
N PRO A 33 27.92 -5.04 1.65
CA PRO A 33 27.01 -5.17 2.80
C PRO A 33 26.62 -3.85 3.48
N SER A 34 27.12 -2.69 3.02
CA SER A 34 26.79 -1.37 3.57
C SER A 34 25.34 -0.90 3.29
N LEU A 35 24.68 -1.42 2.24
CA LEU A 35 23.33 -1.02 1.85
C LEU A 35 22.25 -1.47 2.87
N ALA A 36 22.43 -2.63 3.50
CA ALA A 36 21.47 -3.18 4.46
C ALA A 36 21.36 -2.33 5.74
N ALA A 37 22.40 -1.56 6.09
CA ALA A 37 22.42 -0.70 7.27
C ALA A 37 21.71 0.65 7.04
N ALA A 38 21.59 1.11 5.80
CA ALA A 38 20.90 2.37 5.47
C ALA A 38 19.37 2.29 5.59
N LEU A 39 18.83 1.06 5.57
CA LEU A 39 17.41 0.78 5.71
C LEU A 39 16.95 0.65 7.18
N ALA A 40 17.85 0.83 8.15
CA ALA A 40 17.49 0.84 9.56
C ALA A 40 16.77 2.15 9.90
N PRO A 41 15.64 2.16 10.64
CA PRO A 41 14.94 3.40 11.02
C PRO A 41 15.52 4.04 12.29
N THR A 42 15.67 5.36 12.29
CA THR A 42 15.84 6.21 13.49
C THR A 42 14.88 7.38 13.35
N ASP A 43 14.11 7.65 14.40
CA ASP A 43 13.24 8.79 14.69
C ASP A 43 12.01 9.03 13.78
N GLY A 44 10.81 8.90 14.37
CA GLY A 44 9.59 9.75 14.25
C GLY A 44 8.93 10.09 12.90
N LEU A 45 9.65 9.96 11.79
CA LEU A 45 9.19 10.03 10.39
C LEU A 45 9.55 8.72 9.65
N ALA A 46 9.94 7.71 10.42
CA ALA A 46 10.57 6.49 9.98
C ALA A 46 9.58 5.57 9.25
N GLY A 47 9.64 5.60 7.92
CA GLY A 47 8.85 4.75 7.03
C GLY A 47 8.68 5.38 5.65
N GLN A 48 8.72 6.71 5.57
CA GLN A 48 8.67 7.42 4.30
C GLN A 48 10.10 7.63 3.78
N LEU A 49 10.37 7.04 2.63
CA LEU A 49 11.63 7.20 1.91
C LEU A 49 11.41 8.15 0.73
N ILE A 50 12.46 8.85 0.33
CA ILE A 50 12.49 9.66 -0.89
C ILE A 50 13.62 9.11 -1.75
N ALA A 51 13.27 8.63 -2.95
CA ALA A 51 14.25 8.40 -4.00
C ALA A 51 14.48 9.71 -4.74
N PHE A 52 15.71 9.99 -5.14
CA PHE A 52 16.06 11.21 -5.85
C PHE A 52 17.31 11.04 -6.70
N ALA A 53 17.54 11.93 -7.66
CA ALA A 53 18.73 11.93 -8.50
C ALA A 53 19.78 12.89 -7.94
N SER A 54 21.05 12.49 -7.96
CA SER A 54 22.18 13.34 -7.57
C SER A 54 23.43 13.07 -8.40
N ASP A 55 24.19 14.10 -8.76
CA ASP A 55 25.49 13.97 -9.44
C ASP A 55 26.70 13.95 -8.50
N ARG A 56 26.45 13.78 -7.19
CA ARG A 56 27.47 13.86 -6.13
C ARG A 56 28.62 12.86 -6.22
N ASP A 57 28.47 11.79 -6.99
CA ASP A 57 29.51 10.77 -7.16
C ASP A 57 30.48 11.08 -8.32
N GLY A 58 30.18 12.12 -9.12
CA GLY A 58 31.01 12.58 -10.24
C GLY A 58 30.95 11.72 -11.50
N THR A 59 30.06 10.72 -11.56
CA THR A 59 29.90 9.81 -12.72
C THR A 59 28.68 10.12 -13.59
N GLY A 60 28.00 11.22 -13.30
CA GLY A 60 26.69 11.61 -13.84
C GLY A 60 25.61 11.52 -12.76
N PHE A 61 24.35 11.73 -13.13
CA PHE A 61 23.25 11.58 -12.17
C PHE A 61 23.08 10.11 -11.79
N GLN A 62 23.02 9.85 -10.49
CA GLN A 62 22.72 8.56 -9.91
C GLN A 62 21.51 8.67 -9.00
N LEU A 63 20.81 7.55 -8.80
CA LEU A 63 19.70 7.49 -7.87
C LEU A 63 20.21 7.26 -6.46
N PHE A 64 19.67 8.03 -5.54
CA PHE A 64 19.87 7.94 -4.10
C PHE A 64 18.53 7.74 -3.41
N LEU A 65 18.60 7.16 -2.22
CA LEU A 65 17.49 6.93 -1.32
C LEU A 65 17.79 7.64 -0.01
N MET A 66 16.84 8.38 0.55
CA MET A 66 16.96 8.99 1.88
C MET A 66 15.69 8.79 2.69
N GLN A 67 15.80 8.95 4.01
CA GLN A 67 14.63 9.15 4.86
C GLN A 67 13.99 10.52 4.56
N ALA A 68 12.68 10.65 4.79
CA ALA A 68 11.91 11.87 4.54
C ALA A 68 12.44 13.14 5.21
N ASN A 69 13.17 12.99 6.32
CA ASN A 69 13.84 14.09 7.03
C ASN A 69 15.21 14.48 6.42
N GLY A 70 15.62 13.86 5.31
CA GLY A 70 16.90 14.08 4.65
C GLY A 70 18.06 13.21 5.14
N THR A 71 17.88 12.40 6.19
CA THR A 71 18.96 11.55 6.73
C THR A 71 19.08 10.20 6.02
N LYS A 72 20.18 9.46 6.29
CA LYS A 72 20.47 8.12 5.75
C LYS A 72 20.41 8.05 4.23
N GLN A 73 21.20 8.89 3.58
CA GLN A 73 21.27 8.93 2.12
C GLN A 73 22.17 7.82 1.59
N THR A 74 21.66 7.01 0.65
CA THR A 74 22.33 5.84 0.10
C THR A 74 22.16 5.77 -1.40
N GLN A 75 23.24 5.51 -2.11
CA GLN A 75 23.22 5.36 -3.57
C GLN A 75 22.63 4.01 -3.97
N LEU A 76 21.72 4.01 -4.95
CA LEU A 76 21.07 2.80 -5.50
C LEU A 76 21.64 2.37 -6.85
N THR A 77 22.08 3.32 -7.67
CA THR A 77 22.65 3.05 -9.00
C THR A 77 24.13 3.42 -9.04
N HIS A 78 24.94 2.58 -9.69
CA HIS A 78 26.39 2.76 -9.75
C HIS A 78 26.95 2.70 -11.18
N VAL A 79 26.09 2.50 -12.17
CA VAL A 79 26.51 2.48 -13.57
C VAL A 79 26.66 3.94 -14.03
N PRO A 80 27.86 4.36 -14.50
CA PRO A 80 28.07 5.72 -14.98
C PRO A 80 27.06 6.10 -16.06
N GLY A 81 26.67 7.37 -16.11
CA GLY A 81 25.65 7.85 -17.04
C GLY A 81 24.61 8.72 -16.35
N TYR A 82 23.47 8.90 -17.03
CA TYR A 82 22.33 9.63 -16.49
C TYR A 82 21.31 8.64 -15.95
N ASN A 83 21.13 8.57 -14.62
CA ASN A 83 20.10 7.78 -13.96
C ASN A 83 19.26 8.74 -13.10
N ALA A 84 18.03 9.00 -13.53
CA ALA A 84 17.18 10.02 -12.91
C ALA A 84 15.69 9.69 -13.05
N ARG A 85 14.83 10.58 -12.53
CA ARG A 85 13.37 10.43 -12.54
C ARG A 85 12.87 9.12 -11.93
N PRO A 86 13.28 8.80 -10.69
CA PRO A 86 12.81 7.59 -10.01
C PRO A 86 11.30 7.69 -9.77
N ASN A 87 10.59 6.58 -9.95
CA ASN A 87 9.17 6.48 -9.61
C ASN A 87 8.87 5.11 -9.02
N TRP A 88 8.27 5.13 -7.84
CA TRP A 88 7.95 3.93 -7.06
C TRP A 88 6.71 3.22 -7.59
N SER A 89 6.73 1.89 -7.56
CA SER A 89 5.49 1.12 -7.58
C SER A 89 4.70 1.38 -6.29
N HIS A 90 3.38 1.27 -6.36
CA HIS A 90 2.46 1.52 -5.26
C HIS A 90 2.62 0.49 -4.13
N ASP A 91 3.03 -0.73 -4.46
CA ASP A 91 3.46 -1.73 -3.48
C ASP A 91 4.81 -1.43 -2.80
N GLY A 92 5.52 -0.39 -3.26
CA GLY A 92 6.81 0.07 -2.74
C GLY A 92 7.98 -0.90 -2.96
N ARG A 93 7.81 -1.93 -3.81
CA ARG A 93 8.83 -2.96 -4.03
C ARG A 93 9.79 -2.65 -5.17
N ARG A 94 9.36 -1.82 -6.12
CA ARG A 94 10.12 -1.53 -7.34
C ARG A 94 10.20 -0.04 -7.60
N ILE A 95 11.26 0.35 -8.29
CA ILE A 95 11.50 1.71 -8.76
C ILE A 95 11.72 1.63 -10.26
N THR A 96 10.96 2.40 -11.03
CA THR A 96 11.27 2.70 -12.43
C THR A 96 12.09 3.97 -12.51
N PHE A 97 12.97 4.07 -13.50
CA PHE A 97 13.80 5.26 -13.70
C PHE A 97 14.26 5.38 -15.15
N THR A 98 14.63 6.59 -15.54
CA THR A 98 15.27 6.85 -16.84
C THR A 98 16.77 6.60 -16.72
N ALA A 99 17.32 5.75 -17.59
CA ALA A 99 18.76 5.53 -17.69
C ALA A 99 19.27 5.83 -19.09
N CYS A 100 20.31 6.66 -19.21
CA CYS A 100 21.06 6.87 -20.44
C CYS A 100 22.50 6.43 -20.18
N ARG A 101 22.83 5.18 -20.52
CA ARG A 101 24.18 4.66 -20.27
C ARG A 101 25.11 5.13 -21.40
N PRO A 102 26.43 5.27 -21.14
CA PRO A 102 27.40 5.70 -22.14
C PRO A 102 27.46 4.81 -23.40
N THR A 103 27.02 3.56 -23.29
CA THR A 103 26.96 2.59 -24.39
C THR A 103 25.67 2.65 -25.19
N ASP A 104 24.65 3.34 -24.68
CA ASP A 104 23.30 3.33 -25.24
C ASP A 104 23.17 4.48 -26.24
N PHE A 105 22.41 4.25 -27.31
CA PHE A 105 22.17 5.28 -28.33
C PHE A 105 21.09 6.29 -27.92
N SER A 106 20.29 5.94 -26.91
CA SER A 106 19.17 6.70 -26.36
C SER A 106 19.05 6.45 -24.85
N CYS A 107 18.11 7.16 -24.21
CA CYS A 107 17.73 6.85 -22.83
C CYS A 107 16.57 5.85 -22.84
N ASP A 108 16.56 4.95 -21.87
CA ASP A 108 15.55 3.91 -21.71
C ASP A 108 14.90 3.93 -20.32
N ILE A 109 13.75 3.27 -20.21
CA ILE A 109 13.10 2.99 -18.93
C ILE A 109 13.65 1.72 -18.32
N TYR A 110 14.27 1.84 -17.17
CA TYR A 110 14.70 0.73 -16.35
C TYR A 110 13.77 0.52 -15.17
N VAL A 111 13.72 -0.72 -14.68
CA VAL A 111 13.09 -1.10 -13.40
C VAL A 111 14.11 -1.81 -12.51
N MET A 112 14.04 -1.55 -11.21
CA MET A 112 14.85 -2.22 -10.20
C MET A 112 14.03 -2.48 -8.94
N ASN A 113 14.55 -3.33 -8.06
CA ASN A 113 14.03 -3.46 -6.70
C ASN A 113 14.28 -2.17 -5.90
N ALA A 114 13.48 -1.95 -4.86
CA ALA A 114 13.60 -0.79 -3.96
C ALA A 114 15.00 -0.63 -3.32
N ASP A 115 15.74 -1.73 -3.18
CA ASP A 115 17.11 -1.76 -2.67
C ASP A 115 18.18 -1.50 -3.75
N GLY A 116 17.78 -1.17 -4.97
CA GLY A 116 18.69 -0.92 -6.10
C GLY A 116 19.12 -2.19 -6.88
N SER A 117 18.75 -3.38 -6.40
CA SER A 117 19.10 -4.65 -7.05
C SER A 117 18.19 -4.98 -8.24
N ALA A 118 18.55 -6.02 -9.00
CA ALA A 118 17.75 -6.56 -10.12
C ALA A 118 17.39 -5.56 -11.23
N GLN A 119 18.30 -4.62 -11.53
CA GLN A 119 18.08 -3.63 -12.59
C GLN A 119 17.88 -4.29 -13.96
N THR A 120 16.74 -4.02 -14.59
CA THR A 120 16.32 -4.59 -15.87
C THR A 120 15.84 -3.47 -16.80
N ASN A 121 16.22 -3.54 -18.07
CA ASN A 121 15.75 -2.59 -19.08
C ASN A 121 14.36 -3.00 -19.58
N LEU A 122 13.37 -2.10 -19.57
CA LEU A 122 12.01 -2.33 -20.06
C LEU A 122 11.82 -1.87 -21.50
N THR A 123 12.61 -0.92 -21.99
CA THR A 123 12.55 -0.40 -23.36
C THR A 123 13.90 -0.63 -24.03
N HIS A 124 13.93 -1.08 -25.28
CA HIS A 124 15.18 -1.50 -25.90
C HIS A 124 15.21 -1.16 -27.40
N ASP A 125 14.63 0.00 -27.74
CA ASP A 125 14.58 0.49 -29.10
C ASP A 125 15.50 1.71 -29.27
N PHE A 126 15.54 2.30 -30.47
CA PHE A 126 16.42 3.44 -30.75
C PHE A 126 15.81 4.79 -30.34
N SER A 127 14.60 4.77 -29.81
CA SER A 127 13.92 5.96 -29.34
C SER A 127 14.33 6.29 -27.92
N THR A 128 14.11 7.54 -27.54
CA THR A 128 14.34 8.03 -26.20
C THR A 128 13.08 7.83 -25.38
N ASP A 129 13.16 6.93 -24.40
CA ASP A 129 12.07 6.60 -23.46
C ASP A 129 12.42 7.12 -22.05
N GLN A 130 11.56 7.97 -21.47
CA GLN A 130 11.85 8.68 -20.22
C GLN A 130 10.60 8.90 -19.35
N MET A 131 10.80 9.39 -18.12
CA MET A 131 9.72 9.91 -17.25
C MET A 131 8.62 8.87 -16.97
N SER A 132 9.00 7.65 -16.62
CA SER A 132 8.06 6.57 -16.31
C SER A 132 7.34 6.77 -14.98
N VAL A 133 6.05 6.48 -14.92
CA VAL A 133 5.22 6.48 -13.70
C VAL A 133 4.34 5.24 -13.65
N TRP A 134 4.26 4.60 -12.48
CA TRP A 134 3.41 3.43 -12.25
C TRP A 134 1.93 3.81 -12.18
N SER A 135 1.05 2.94 -12.68
CA SER A 135 -0.39 3.03 -12.39
C SER A 135 -0.68 2.60 -10.94
N PRO A 136 -1.77 3.07 -10.31
CA PRO A 136 -2.11 2.76 -8.91
C PRO A 136 -2.27 1.29 -8.56
N ASP A 137 -2.51 0.44 -9.55
CA ASP A 137 -2.66 -1.01 -9.42
C ASP A 137 -1.37 -1.80 -9.74
N ASP A 138 -0.25 -1.11 -10.01
CA ASP A 138 1.05 -1.65 -10.40
C ASP A 138 1.04 -2.55 -11.66
N ARG A 139 0.00 -2.45 -12.48
CA ARG A 139 -0.13 -3.26 -13.71
C ARG A 139 0.42 -2.58 -14.94
N ARG A 140 0.47 -1.25 -14.96
CA ARG A 140 0.86 -0.44 -16.11
C ARG A 140 1.88 0.61 -15.71
N ILE A 141 2.64 1.07 -16.70
CA ILE A 141 3.59 2.18 -16.59
C ILE A 141 3.25 3.16 -17.70
N ALA A 142 2.96 4.41 -17.37
CA ALA A 142 2.92 5.50 -18.34
C ALA A 142 4.32 6.10 -18.47
N PHE A 143 4.72 6.48 -19.67
CA PHE A 143 6.07 7.02 -19.94
C PHE A 143 6.05 7.91 -21.18
N VAL A 144 7.13 8.65 -21.40
CA VAL A 144 7.31 9.51 -22.57
C VAL A 144 8.22 8.80 -23.56
N SER A 145 7.86 8.81 -24.84
CA SER A 145 8.70 8.28 -25.92
C SER A 145 8.69 9.20 -27.14
N ASP A 146 9.84 9.32 -27.81
CA ASP A 146 9.96 10.01 -29.10
C ASP A 146 9.92 9.08 -30.33
N ARG A 147 9.54 7.79 -30.15
CA ARG A 147 9.52 6.77 -31.22
C ARG A 147 8.73 7.14 -32.48
N ASP A 148 7.79 8.08 -32.35
CA ASP A 148 6.97 8.61 -33.44
C ASP A 148 7.37 10.03 -33.89
N GLY A 149 8.61 10.46 -33.57
CA GLY A 149 9.26 11.68 -34.05
C GLY A 149 9.19 12.88 -33.11
N THR A 150 8.19 12.93 -32.22
CA THR A 150 8.12 13.92 -31.12
C THR A 150 7.82 13.19 -29.81
N PRO A 151 8.25 13.71 -28.65
CA PRO A 151 7.86 13.21 -27.33
C PRO A 151 6.35 13.15 -27.13
N GLN A 152 5.85 11.96 -26.82
CA GLN A 152 4.43 11.66 -26.63
C GLN A 152 4.26 10.73 -25.43
N ILE A 153 3.05 10.66 -24.87
CA ILE A 153 2.76 9.79 -23.74
C ILE A 153 2.34 8.41 -24.26
N TYR A 154 2.97 7.38 -23.71
CA TYR A 154 2.66 5.98 -23.94
C TYR A 154 2.33 5.30 -22.62
N VAL A 155 1.68 4.15 -22.73
CA VAL A 155 1.46 3.22 -21.62
C VAL A 155 1.92 1.83 -22.04
N MET A 156 2.54 1.11 -21.11
CA MET A 156 2.91 -0.29 -21.27
C MET A 156 2.49 -1.09 -20.03
N ASN A 157 2.53 -2.41 -20.12
CA ASN A 157 2.45 -3.28 -18.96
C ASN A 157 3.69 -3.10 -18.06
N ALA A 158 3.55 -3.48 -16.79
CA ALA A 158 4.61 -3.49 -15.79
C ALA A 158 5.89 -4.27 -16.19
N ASP A 159 5.78 -5.19 -17.15
CA ASP A 159 6.86 -6.00 -17.68
C ASP A 159 7.48 -5.46 -18.98
N GLY A 160 7.04 -4.27 -19.44
CA GLY A 160 7.48 -3.64 -20.69
C GLY A 160 6.66 -4.03 -21.93
N SER A 161 5.73 -4.97 -21.83
CA SER A 161 4.91 -5.42 -22.97
C SER A 161 3.72 -4.50 -23.28
N ASN A 162 3.07 -4.70 -24.44
CA ASN A 162 1.84 -4.02 -24.84
C ASN A 162 1.91 -2.47 -24.86
N VAL A 163 3.03 -1.92 -25.32
CA VAL A 163 3.22 -0.48 -25.50
C VAL A 163 2.12 0.11 -26.41
N THR A 164 1.41 1.12 -25.91
CA THR A 164 0.32 1.82 -26.59
C THR A 164 0.48 3.32 -26.42
N ARG A 165 0.35 4.08 -27.52
CA ARG A 165 0.39 5.55 -27.50
C ARG A 165 -0.93 6.14 -27.00
N LEU A 166 -0.87 7.21 -26.20
CA LEU A 166 -2.04 7.91 -25.64
C LEU A 166 -2.29 9.30 -26.24
N THR A 167 -1.24 10.03 -26.62
CA THR A 167 -1.37 11.38 -27.21
C THR A 167 -0.95 11.38 -28.68
N PHE A 168 -1.55 12.25 -29.52
CA PHE A 168 -1.42 12.18 -30.99
C PHE A 168 -1.37 13.53 -31.70
N ASP A 169 -1.45 14.65 -30.99
CA ASP A 169 -1.63 15.98 -31.59
C ASP A 169 -0.33 16.59 -32.16
N GLY A 170 0.81 15.94 -31.94
CA GLY A 170 2.12 16.39 -32.43
C GLY A 170 2.73 17.52 -31.62
N ALA A 171 2.10 17.92 -30.51
CA ALA A 171 2.71 18.76 -29.48
C ALA A 171 3.77 17.97 -28.70
N LEU A 172 4.57 18.63 -27.88
CA LEU A 172 5.45 17.96 -26.94
C LEU A 172 4.65 17.61 -25.68
N ASP A 173 4.52 16.32 -25.36
CA ASP A 173 3.83 15.87 -24.15
C ASP A 173 4.81 15.18 -23.19
N PHE A 174 4.86 15.65 -21.94
CA PHE A 174 5.84 15.23 -20.94
C PHE A 174 5.21 15.00 -19.55
N LEU A 175 6.01 14.40 -18.65
CA LEU A 175 5.74 14.31 -17.21
C LEU A 175 4.33 13.78 -16.87
N PRO A 176 3.94 12.59 -17.38
CA PRO A 176 2.66 11.99 -17.01
C PRO A 176 2.65 11.65 -15.52
N THR A 177 1.49 11.78 -14.88
CA THR A 177 1.25 11.34 -13.50
C THR A 177 -0.18 10.80 -13.37
N TRP A 178 -0.35 9.66 -12.70
CA TRP A 178 -1.65 9.00 -12.54
C TRP A 178 -2.48 9.65 -11.43
N SER A 179 -3.79 9.75 -11.65
CA SER A 179 -4.73 9.96 -10.55
C SER A 179 -4.70 8.74 -9.61
N PRO A 180 -4.91 8.90 -8.29
CA PRO A 180 -4.81 7.79 -7.33
C PRO A 180 -5.82 6.65 -7.56
N ASP A 181 -6.93 6.94 -8.24
CA ASP A 181 -7.94 5.95 -8.63
C ASP A 181 -7.62 5.25 -9.97
N GLY A 182 -6.57 5.68 -10.67
CA GLY A 182 -6.10 5.12 -11.93
C GLY A 182 -6.99 5.44 -13.14
N THR A 183 -7.95 6.36 -13.00
CA THR A 183 -8.91 6.69 -14.07
C THR A 183 -8.40 7.78 -15.02
N GLN A 184 -7.44 8.60 -14.58
CA GLN A 184 -6.92 9.76 -15.31
C GLN A 184 -5.40 9.87 -15.24
N LEU A 185 -4.87 10.69 -16.15
CA LEU A 185 -3.47 11.13 -16.20
C LEU A 185 -3.44 12.65 -16.25
N ALA A 186 -2.66 13.30 -15.38
CA ALA A 186 -2.23 14.68 -15.61
C ALA A 186 -0.87 14.67 -16.33
N PHE A 187 -0.61 15.68 -17.14
CA PHE A 187 0.63 15.78 -17.91
C PHE A 187 0.89 17.22 -18.37
N GLN A 188 2.12 17.51 -18.76
CA GLN A 188 2.54 18.78 -19.33
C GLN A 188 2.50 18.71 -20.86
N THR A 189 2.00 19.76 -21.51
CA THR A 189 1.93 19.83 -22.98
C THR A 189 2.05 21.26 -23.49
N ASN A 190 2.67 21.43 -24.66
CA ASN A 190 2.80 22.74 -25.31
C ASN A 190 1.80 23.00 -26.45
N ARG A 191 0.73 22.21 -26.53
CA ARG A 191 -0.23 22.23 -27.65
C ARG A 191 -0.94 23.56 -27.88
N ASP A 192 -0.97 24.43 -26.86
CA ASP A 192 -1.60 25.74 -26.91
C ASP A 192 -0.59 26.89 -27.16
N GLY A 193 0.69 26.58 -27.38
CA GLY A 193 1.75 27.55 -27.71
C GLY A 193 2.69 27.91 -26.55
N ASN A 194 2.36 27.47 -25.34
CA ASN A 194 3.16 27.50 -24.11
C ASN A 194 2.92 26.19 -23.34
N ASP A 195 3.78 25.86 -22.37
CA ASP A 195 3.57 24.67 -21.54
C ASP A 195 2.40 24.88 -20.59
N GLU A 196 1.50 23.89 -20.57
CA GLU A 196 0.29 23.87 -19.77
C GLU A 196 0.10 22.50 -19.10
N VAL A 197 -0.57 22.48 -17.95
CA VAL A 197 -1.00 21.26 -17.27
C VAL A 197 -2.36 20.82 -17.82
N TYR A 198 -2.40 19.61 -18.36
CA TYR A 198 -3.61 18.96 -18.85
C TYR A 198 -3.96 17.74 -18.01
N VAL A 199 -5.24 17.35 -18.05
CA VAL A 199 -5.73 16.05 -17.59
C VAL A 199 -6.45 15.33 -18.72
N MET A 200 -6.23 14.02 -18.86
CA MET A 200 -6.96 13.15 -19.76
C MET A 200 -7.40 11.88 -19.05
N ASN A 201 -8.34 11.15 -19.63
CA ASN A 201 -8.65 9.79 -19.19
C ASN A 201 -7.42 8.88 -19.38
N ALA A 202 -7.31 7.83 -18.56
CA ALA A 202 -6.22 6.84 -18.62
C ALA A 202 -6.06 6.13 -19.97
N ASN A 203 -7.07 6.21 -20.85
CA ASN A 203 -7.04 5.67 -22.21
C ASN A 203 -6.66 6.73 -23.27
N GLY A 204 -6.24 7.93 -22.87
CA GLY A 204 -5.87 9.04 -23.76
C GLY A 204 -7.02 9.94 -24.21
N SER A 205 -8.27 9.60 -23.89
CA SER A 205 -9.44 10.39 -24.31
C SER A 205 -9.71 11.61 -23.41
N ASN A 206 -10.47 12.57 -23.93
CA ASN A 206 -10.95 13.76 -23.22
C ASN A 206 -9.84 14.60 -22.54
N PRO A 207 -8.80 15.04 -23.28
CA PRO A 207 -7.82 15.97 -22.72
C PRO A 207 -8.47 17.34 -22.40
N VAL A 208 -8.20 17.86 -21.21
CA VAL A 208 -8.71 19.14 -20.69
C VAL A 208 -7.55 19.97 -20.14
N ASN A 209 -7.44 21.23 -20.57
CA ASN A 209 -6.46 22.19 -20.06
C ASN A 209 -6.88 22.68 -18.67
N LEU A 210 -6.00 22.60 -17.67
CA LEU A 210 -6.27 23.08 -16.31
C LEU A 210 -5.66 24.45 -15.99
N THR A 211 -4.63 24.90 -16.71
CA THR A 211 -3.85 26.09 -16.33
C THR A 211 -3.94 27.27 -17.30
N ASN A 212 -4.38 27.08 -18.55
CA ASN A 212 -4.61 28.06 -19.62
C ASN A 212 -4.33 29.55 -19.29
N ASN A 213 -3.07 29.95 -19.34
CA ASN A 213 -2.63 31.33 -19.20
C ASN A 213 -1.30 31.57 -19.94
N PRO A 214 -0.81 32.81 -20.14
CA PRO A 214 0.40 33.05 -20.93
C PRO A 214 1.73 32.55 -20.34
N SER A 215 1.71 32.01 -19.11
CA SER A 215 2.90 31.61 -18.36
C SER A 215 3.21 30.12 -18.61
N THR A 216 4.39 29.67 -18.23
CA THR A 216 4.81 28.27 -18.34
C THR A 216 4.32 27.50 -17.12
N ASP A 217 3.42 26.54 -17.35
CA ASP A 217 2.87 25.66 -16.32
C ASP A 217 3.23 24.19 -16.58
N GLY A 218 3.76 23.51 -15.57
CA GLY A 218 4.29 22.15 -15.77
C GLY A 218 4.53 21.38 -14.48
N PHE A 219 5.21 20.24 -14.61
CA PHE A 219 5.54 19.35 -13.48
C PHE A 219 4.34 18.98 -12.58
N PRO A 220 3.24 18.45 -13.15
CA PRO A 220 2.07 18.10 -12.34
C PRO A 220 2.34 16.92 -11.41
N ALA A 221 1.78 16.98 -10.20
CA ALA A 221 1.78 15.90 -9.23
C ALA A 221 0.44 15.82 -8.51
N TRP A 222 -0.22 14.66 -8.61
CA TRP A 222 -1.50 14.39 -7.94
C TRP A 222 -1.34 14.28 -6.42
N SER A 223 -2.28 14.84 -5.68
CA SER A 223 -2.42 14.53 -4.25
C SER A 223 -2.83 13.06 -4.09
N PRO A 224 -2.38 12.36 -3.03
CA PRO A 224 -2.76 10.97 -2.79
C PRO A 224 -4.26 10.79 -2.52
N ARG A 225 -4.96 11.87 -2.17
CA ARG A 225 -6.42 11.89 -1.99
C ARG A 225 -7.19 12.05 -3.31
N GLY A 226 -6.52 12.43 -4.39
CA GLY A 226 -7.14 12.62 -5.70
C GLY A 226 -7.99 13.89 -5.82
N ASP A 227 -7.81 14.85 -4.92
CA ASP A 227 -8.59 16.09 -4.85
C ASP A 227 -7.81 17.34 -5.28
N LYS A 228 -6.48 17.25 -5.37
CA LYS A 228 -5.59 18.36 -5.74
C LYS A 228 -4.49 17.94 -6.71
N ILE A 229 -3.95 18.92 -7.41
CA ILE A 229 -2.73 18.80 -8.23
C ILE A 229 -1.77 19.91 -7.79
N ALA A 230 -0.55 19.54 -7.42
CA ALA A 230 0.57 20.46 -7.29
C ALA A 230 1.28 20.58 -8.64
N PHE A 231 1.80 21.76 -8.97
CA PHE A 231 2.45 22.03 -10.25
C PHE A 231 3.38 23.24 -10.15
N ARG A 232 4.31 23.39 -11.09
CA ARG A 232 5.17 24.59 -11.20
C ARG A 232 4.51 25.63 -12.11
N SER A 233 4.62 26.91 -11.76
CA SER A 233 4.24 28.03 -12.62
C SER A 233 5.23 29.19 -12.55
N ASP A 234 5.56 29.81 -13.67
CA ASP A 234 6.36 31.05 -13.71
C ASP A 234 5.53 32.35 -13.75
N ARG A 235 4.22 32.27 -13.48
CA ARG A 235 3.27 33.39 -13.61
C ARG A 235 3.57 34.61 -12.76
N ASP A 236 4.39 34.47 -11.72
CA ASP A 236 4.80 35.55 -10.81
C ASP A 236 6.21 36.10 -11.12
N GLY A 237 6.84 35.65 -12.21
CA GLY A 237 8.14 36.14 -12.70
C GLY A 237 9.33 35.20 -12.48
N ASN A 238 9.14 34.15 -11.68
CA ASN A 238 10.05 33.03 -11.45
C ASN A 238 9.22 31.76 -11.23
N GLY A 239 9.82 30.58 -11.42
CA GLY A 239 9.11 29.31 -11.24
C GLY A 239 8.79 29.01 -9.79
N GLU A 240 7.51 28.98 -9.43
CA GLU A 240 7.02 28.71 -8.08
C GLU A 240 6.13 27.45 -8.05
N ILE A 241 5.99 26.82 -6.89
CA ILE A 241 5.08 25.68 -6.67
C ILE A 241 3.67 26.19 -6.32
N TYR A 242 2.71 25.76 -7.12
CA TYR A 242 1.30 26.02 -6.96
C TYR A 242 0.52 24.74 -6.64
N VAL A 243 -0.67 24.91 -6.06
CA VAL A 243 -1.67 23.85 -5.92
C VAL A 243 -3.02 24.30 -6.47
N MET A 244 -3.77 23.39 -7.06
CA MET A 244 -5.14 23.61 -7.54
C MET A 244 -6.04 22.40 -7.26
N ASN A 245 -7.35 22.60 -7.35
CA ASN A 245 -8.32 21.52 -7.46
C ASN A 245 -8.11 20.75 -8.78
N VAL A 246 -8.55 19.50 -8.81
CA VAL A 246 -8.46 18.63 -10.01
C VAL A 246 -9.30 19.13 -11.20
N ASP A 247 -10.27 20.00 -10.96
CA ASP A 247 -11.03 20.71 -12.00
C ASP A 247 -10.33 22.00 -12.50
N GLY A 248 -9.12 22.28 -12.02
CA GLY A 248 -8.32 23.46 -12.35
C GLY A 248 -8.67 24.71 -11.54
N SER A 249 -9.70 24.68 -10.66
CA SER A 249 -10.07 25.83 -9.84
C SER A 249 -9.18 25.97 -8.60
N GLY A 250 -9.26 27.12 -7.90
CA GLY A 250 -8.61 27.29 -6.59
C GLY A 250 -7.07 27.31 -6.61
N LYS A 251 -6.46 27.78 -7.71
CA LYS A 251 -5.00 27.93 -7.84
C LYS A 251 -4.44 28.81 -6.72
N THR A 252 -3.51 28.27 -5.94
CA THR A 252 -2.87 28.94 -4.80
C THR A 252 -1.35 28.76 -4.89
N ASN A 253 -0.59 29.85 -4.75
CA ASN A 253 0.87 29.79 -4.71
C ASN A 253 1.34 29.31 -3.32
N LEU A 254 2.19 28.29 -3.26
CA LEU A 254 2.73 27.71 -2.03
C LEU A 254 4.15 28.21 -1.71
N THR A 255 4.90 28.69 -2.70
CA THR A 255 6.27 29.17 -2.53
C THR A 255 6.37 30.64 -2.94
N HIS A 256 7.22 31.40 -2.26
CA HIS A 256 7.37 32.84 -2.48
C HIS A 256 8.84 33.18 -2.27
N ASN A 257 9.69 32.81 -3.23
CA ASN A 257 11.13 32.96 -3.13
C ASN A 257 11.71 33.39 -4.48
N PRO A 258 12.71 34.29 -4.56
CA PRO A 258 13.35 34.64 -5.83
C PRO A 258 14.09 33.51 -6.56
N ALA A 259 14.18 32.33 -5.95
CA ALA A 259 14.75 31.11 -6.50
C ALA A 259 13.85 30.51 -7.60
N GLU A 260 14.34 29.42 -8.19
CA GLU A 260 13.56 28.59 -9.09
C GLU A 260 13.15 27.28 -8.39
N GLU A 261 11.85 27.01 -8.38
CA GLU A 261 11.24 25.83 -7.80
C GLU A 261 10.75 24.85 -8.88
N TYR A 262 11.03 23.56 -8.69
CA TYR A 262 10.67 22.50 -9.65
C TYR A 262 10.21 21.21 -8.97
N TYR A 263 9.65 20.30 -9.76
CA TYR A 263 9.38 18.90 -9.39
C TYR A 263 8.65 18.71 -8.05
N PRO A 264 7.45 19.29 -7.86
CA PRO A 264 6.68 19.00 -6.66
C PRO A 264 6.30 17.51 -6.62
N ALA A 265 6.41 16.89 -5.45
CA ALA A 265 6.06 15.49 -5.23
C ALA A 265 5.36 15.34 -3.88
N TRP A 266 4.11 14.86 -3.90
CA TRP A 266 3.33 14.64 -2.69
C TRP A 266 3.84 13.43 -1.91
N SER A 267 3.88 13.56 -0.59
CA SER A 267 4.05 12.39 0.28
C SER A 267 2.82 11.49 0.20
N PRO A 268 2.94 10.17 0.43
CA PRO A 268 1.83 9.24 0.26
C PRO A 268 0.68 9.47 1.24
N THR A 269 0.99 10.08 2.39
CA THR A 269 -0.01 10.49 3.40
C THR A 269 -0.68 11.82 3.06
N GLY A 270 -0.15 12.56 2.08
CA GLY A 270 -0.60 13.89 1.68
C GLY A 270 -0.23 14.98 2.69
N GLY A 271 0.60 14.65 3.69
CA GLY A 271 0.99 15.58 4.74
C GLY A 271 2.21 16.45 4.41
N GLN A 272 2.92 16.16 3.32
CA GLN A 272 4.10 16.91 2.86
C GLN A 272 4.17 16.96 1.34
N ILE A 273 4.89 17.95 0.82
CA ILE A 273 5.31 18.07 -0.58
C ILE A 273 6.83 18.23 -0.58
N ALA A 274 7.54 17.35 -1.28
CA ALA A 274 8.94 17.55 -1.61
C ALA A 274 9.04 18.33 -2.93
N PHE A 275 10.05 19.17 -3.09
CA PHE A 275 10.28 19.95 -4.29
C PHE A 275 11.77 20.30 -4.41
N VAL A 276 12.21 20.71 -5.60
CA VAL A 276 13.58 21.14 -5.86
C VAL A 276 13.64 22.66 -5.81
N SER A 277 14.68 23.23 -5.20
CA SER A 277 14.92 24.69 -5.20
C SER A 277 16.42 25.00 -5.30
N ASP A 278 16.78 26.07 -6.01
CA ASP A 278 18.15 26.56 -6.12
C ASP A 278 18.49 27.70 -5.14
N ARG A 279 17.63 27.95 -4.16
CA ARG A 279 17.73 29.09 -3.21
C ARG A 279 19.03 29.18 -2.41
N ASP A 280 19.85 28.12 -2.40
CA ASP A 280 21.15 28.06 -1.71
C ASP A 280 22.36 28.09 -2.67
N GLY A 281 22.15 28.36 -3.95
CA GLY A 281 23.21 28.46 -4.97
C GLY A 281 23.48 27.17 -5.75
N ASN A 282 22.78 26.09 -5.43
CA ASN A 282 22.71 24.83 -6.18
C ASN A 282 21.31 24.20 -5.98
N PHE A 283 20.91 23.30 -6.89
CA PHE A 283 19.64 22.59 -6.77
C PHE A 283 19.67 21.59 -5.62
N GLU A 284 18.72 21.74 -4.70
CA GLU A 284 18.58 20.92 -3.51
C GLU A 284 17.12 20.52 -3.32
N ILE A 285 16.89 19.43 -2.62
CA ILE A 285 15.54 18.95 -2.28
C ILE A 285 15.09 19.63 -0.99
N TYR A 286 13.88 20.16 -1.04
CA TYR A 286 13.16 20.78 0.04
C TYR A 286 11.87 20.01 0.34
N GLY A 287 11.41 20.09 1.57
CA GLY A 287 10.09 19.61 2.01
C GLY A 287 9.26 20.76 2.55
N MET A 288 7.93 20.68 2.40
CA MET A 288 6.98 21.63 3.00
C MET A 288 5.66 20.95 3.34
N LYS A 289 4.82 21.62 4.13
CA LYS A 289 3.41 21.23 4.28
C LYS A 289 2.60 21.60 3.02
N PRO A 290 1.47 20.92 2.76
CA PRO A 290 0.58 21.21 1.63
C PRO A 290 0.01 22.62 1.58
N ASP A 291 0.03 23.34 2.70
CA ASP A 291 -0.37 24.74 2.80
C ASP A 291 0.78 25.73 2.50
N GLY A 292 1.94 25.23 2.09
CA GLY A 292 3.14 26.01 1.78
C GLY A 292 4.00 26.36 3.00
N SER A 293 3.55 26.03 4.22
CA SER A 293 4.27 26.31 5.46
C SER A 293 5.38 25.28 5.74
N LEU A 294 6.26 25.61 6.69
CA LEU A 294 7.35 24.73 7.15
C LEU A 294 8.28 24.25 6.04
N GLN A 295 8.70 25.14 5.16
CA GLN A 295 9.69 24.81 4.13
C GLN A 295 11.06 24.52 4.78
N THR A 296 11.59 23.31 4.56
CA THR A 296 12.87 22.85 5.13
C THR A 296 13.73 22.21 4.05
N ARG A 297 15.04 22.45 4.11
CA ARG A 297 16.03 21.82 3.22
C ARG A 297 16.29 20.38 3.68
N LEU A 298 16.25 19.42 2.76
CA LEU A 298 16.45 17.99 3.03
C LEU A 298 17.82 17.47 2.57
N THR A 299 18.36 18.00 1.47
CA THR A 299 19.71 17.68 0.99
C THR A 299 20.62 18.89 1.13
N SER A 300 21.90 18.68 1.47
CA SER A 300 22.85 19.79 1.62
C SER A 300 24.27 19.38 1.24
N ASN A 301 24.60 19.50 -0.04
CA ASN A 301 25.93 19.18 -0.54
C ASN A 301 26.23 19.97 -1.82
N PRO A 302 27.47 20.05 -2.31
CA PRO A 302 27.79 20.88 -3.49
C PRO A 302 27.24 20.36 -4.83
N ALA A 303 26.62 19.18 -4.86
CA ALA A 303 26.10 18.55 -6.06
C ALA A 303 24.69 19.05 -6.39
N PHE A 304 24.16 18.71 -7.56
CA PHE A 304 22.77 18.97 -7.89
C PHE A 304 21.91 17.78 -7.47
N ASP A 305 20.88 18.06 -6.66
CA ASP A 305 19.88 17.08 -6.23
C ASP A 305 18.53 17.40 -6.87
N ALA A 306 17.91 16.42 -7.52
CA ALA A 306 16.72 16.60 -8.35
C ALA A 306 15.75 15.40 -8.28
N ASP A 307 14.59 15.54 -8.91
CA ASP A 307 13.58 14.49 -9.10
C ASP A 307 13.16 13.73 -7.82
N PRO A 308 12.71 14.42 -6.75
CA PRO A 308 12.27 13.74 -5.55
C PRO A 308 11.02 12.90 -5.83
N ALA A 309 11.05 11.63 -5.42
CA ALA A 309 9.93 10.72 -5.51
C ALA A 309 9.74 9.98 -4.20
N TRP A 310 8.58 10.20 -3.58
CA TRP A 310 8.24 9.52 -2.34
C TRP A 310 8.00 8.04 -2.60
N ALA A 311 8.60 7.21 -1.75
CA ALA A 311 8.16 5.83 -1.62
C ALA A 311 6.73 5.85 -1.10
N ILE A 312 5.81 5.37 -1.93
CA ILE A 312 4.47 4.98 -1.49
C ILE A 312 4.73 3.87 -0.50
N THR A 313 4.56 4.16 0.79
CA THR A 313 4.92 3.22 1.85
C THR A 313 4.32 1.87 1.52
N ALA A 314 5.19 0.95 1.15
CA ALA A 314 4.92 -0.46 1.23
C ALA A 314 4.29 -0.68 2.60
N THR A 315 3.11 -1.31 2.65
CA THR A 315 3.00 -2.39 3.63
C THR A 315 4.25 -3.20 3.41
N ALA A 316 5.22 -3.12 4.34
CA ALA A 316 6.48 -3.81 4.22
C ALA A 316 6.21 -5.16 3.55
N GLY A 317 6.69 -5.33 2.30
CA GLY A 317 6.92 -6.69 1.84
C GLY A 317 7.75 -7.33 2.95
N PRO A 318 7.40 -8.56 3.37
CA PRO A 318 7.76 -9.08 4.68
C PRO A 318 9.21 -8.73 4.93
N ALA A 319 9.46 -7.93 5.97
CA ALA A 319 10.81 -7.75 6.48
C ALA A 319 11.44 -9.14 6.46
N ALA A 320 12.69 -9.25 5.97
CA ALA A 320 13.42 -10.51 6.04
C ALA A 320 13.08 -11.17 7.38
N PRO A 321 12.53 -12.40 7.38
CA PRO A 321 11.84 -12.94 8.55
C PRO A 321 12.74 -12.78 9.78
N GLY A 322 12.33 -11.90 10.70
CA GLY A 322 12.98 -11.76 12.00
C GLY A 322 13.67 -10.43 12.37
N ALA A 323 13.83 -9.41 11.50
CA ALA A 323 14.55 -8.21 11.94
C ALA A 323 13.71 -7.31 12.88
N CYS A 324 14.16 -7.19 14.13
CA CYS A 324 13.57 -6.32 15.15
C CYS A 324 13.91 -4.84 14.96
N PRO A 325 13.06 -3.90 15.43
CA PRO A 325 13.40 -2.48 15.43
C PRO A 325 14.68 -2.19 16.21
N ALA A 326 15.44 -1.20 15.75
CA ALA A 326 16.78 -0.91 16.28
C ALA A 326 16.75 -0.12 17.61
N HIS A 327 15.60 0.43 18.00
CA HIS A 327 15.44 1.27 19.19
C HIS A 327 14.27 0.79 20.05
N ALA A 328 14.49 0.76 21.36
CA ALA A 328 13.47 0.50 22.37
C ALA A 328 13.81 1.26 23.65
N ASP A 329 12.84 1.98 24.20
CA ASP A 329 12.97 2.70 25.47
C ASP A 329 13.03 1.72 26.64
N PHE A 330 12.33 0.59 26.51
CA PHE A 330 12.39 -0.54 27.43
C PHE A 330 12.78 -1.81 26.68
N VAL A 331 13.75 -2.55 27.23
CA VAL A 331 14.04 -3.92 26.79
C VAL A 331 13.75 -4.86 27.96
N VAL A 332 12.78 -5.74 27.78
CA VAL A 332 12.23 -6.61 28.85
C VAL A 332 12.43 -8.08 28.50
N SER A 333 12.70 -8.92 29.49
CA SER A 333 13.02 -10.34 29.30
C SER A 333 12.24 -11.28 30.23
N ASP A 334 11.40 -10.75 31.09
CA ASP A 334 10.56 -11.50 32.01
C ASP A 334 9.26 -10.75 32.34
N GLU A 335 8.25 -11.46 32.85
CA GLU A 335 6.91 -10.94 33.13
C GLU A 335 6.93 -9.72 34.06
N ARG A 336 7.81 -9.70 35.08
CA ARG A 336 7.88 -8.56 36.01
C ARG A 336 8.46 -7.32 35.35
N SER A 337 9.52 -7.48 34.57
CA SER A 337 10.14 -6.38 33.82
C SER A 337 9.17 -5.80 32.78
N LEU A 338 8.38 -6.65 32.11
CA LEU A 338 7.35 -6.23 31.18
C LEU A 338 6.26 -5.41 31.86
N LEU A 339 5.66 -5.94 32.93
CA LEU A 339 4.59 -5.23 33.65
C LEU A 339 5.08 -3.92 34.26
N SER A 340 6.34 -3.89 34.74
CA SER A 340 6.96 -2.65 35.23
C SER A 340 7.21 -1.63 34.12
N ALA A 341 7.62 -2.07 32.92
CA ALA A 341 7.81 -1.20 31.77
C ALA A 341 6.47 -0.59 31.33
N VAL A 342 5.43 -1.42 31.17
CA VAL A 342 4.08 -0.97 30.79
C VAL A 342 3.51 0.04 31.79
N ALA A 343 3.71 -0.17 33.09
CA ALA A 343 3.23 0.76 34.13
C ALA A 343 4.02 2.08 34.21
N SER A 344 5.23 2.15 33.62
CA SER A 344 6.09 3.34 33.67
C SER A 344 6.24 4.05 32.33
N ALA A 345 5.83 3.41 31.24
CA ALA A 345 5.90 3.93 29.89
C ALA A 345 5.11 5.23 29.73
N GLN A 346 5.69 6.14 28.96
CA GLN A 346 5.11 7.40 28.52
C GLN A 346 4.63 7.26 27.07
N PRO A 347 3.74 8.15 26.58
CA PRO A 347 3.34 8.15 25.18
C PRO A 347 4.55 8.21 24.24
N HIS A 348 4.49 7.43 23.15
CA HIS A 348 5.56 7.20 22.18
C HIS A 348 6.70 6.26 22.61
N ASP A 349 6.68 5.73 23.83
CA ASP A 349 7.67 4.74 24.24
C ASP A 349 7.51 3.41 23.49
N THR A 350 8.65 2.79 23.19
CA THR A 350 8.76 1.47 22.59
C THR A 350 9.22 0.44 23.63
N ILE A 351 8.42 -0.59 23.84
CA ILE A 351 8.72 -1.72 24.72
C ILE A 351 9.11 -2.93 23.86
N ALA A 352 10.39 -3.30 23.89
CA ALA A 352 10.93 -4.43 23.14
C ALA A 352 11.13 -5.67 24.03
N LEU A 353 10.63 -6.81 23.55
CA LEU A 353 10.76 -8.10 24.23
C LEU A 353 12.03 -8.80 23.78
N ASN A 354 12.85 -9.26 24.71
CA ASN A 354 14.07 -10.00 24.44
C ASN A 354 13.92 -11.47 24.86
N GLY A 355 13.62 -12.32 23.89
CA GLY A 355 13.24 -13.71 24.07
C GLY A 355 11.72 -13.88 24.25
N MET A 356 11.32 -15.12 24.51
CA MET A 356 9.93 -15.45 24.84
C MET A 356 9.70 -15.20 26.33
N VAL A 357 8.86 -14.22 26.65
CA VAL A 357 8.42 -13.95 28.01
C VAL A 357 7.22 -14.83 28.33
N GLU A 358 7.38 -15.70 29.31
CA GLU A 358 6.29 -16.55 29.80
C GLU A 358 5.41 -15.75 30.78
N MET A 359 4.12 -15.66 30.47
CA MET A 359 3.10 -14.95 31.25
C MET A 359 2.40 -15.94 32.18
N THR A 360 2.59 -15.78 33.49
CA THR A 360 2.23 -16.76 34.51
C THR A 360 1.21 -16.28 35.55
N PHE A 361 0.92 -14.98 35.65
CA PHE A 361 -0.04 -14.50 36.66
C PHE A 361 -0.81 -13.22 36.31
N ALA A 362 -0.44 -12.44 35.28
CA ALA A 362 -1.17 -11.22 34.94
C ALA A 362 -1.25 -10.96 33.42
N ASP A 363 -2.41 -10.47 32.97
CA ASP A 363 -2.59 -9.95 31.61
C ASP A 363 -1.78 -8.64 31.44
N VAL A 364 -1.32 -8.33 30.22
CA VAL A 364 -0.69 -7.03 29.93
C VAL A 364 -1.77 -5.99 29.64
N PHE A 365 -2.10 -5.17 30.64
CA PHE A 365 -3.02 -4.03 30.47
C PHE A 365 -2.28 -2.81 29.93
N VAL A 366 -2.67 -2.34 28.74
CA VAL A 366 -2.10 -1.17 28.08
C VAL A 366 -3.09 -0.01 28.18
N GLU A 367 -2.81 0.92 29.10
CA GLU A 367 -3.64 2.10 29.38
C GLU A 367 -3.00 3.41 28.88
N THR A 368 -1.73 3.38 28.46
CA THR A 368 -1.02 4.54 27.91
C THR A 368 -1.22 4.61 26.39
N ASP A 369 -1.54 5.79 25.88
CA ASP A 369 -1.67 6.06 24.44
C ASP A 369 -0.30 6.00 23.73
N ASP A 370 -0.32 5.79 22.42
CA ASP A 370 0.85 5.90 21.53
C ASP A 370 2.02 4.94 21.85
N LEU A 371 1.74 3.78 22.45
CA LEU A 371 2.77 2.78 22.76
C LEU A 371 3.05 1.82 21.60
N THR A 372 4.31 1.42 21.45
CA THR A 372 4.73 0.35 20.53
C THR A 372 5.31 -0.84 21.28
N PHE A 373 4.80 -2.03 21.02
CA PHE A 373 5.36 -3.31 21.47
C PHE A 373 6.04 -4.01 20.30
N THR A 374 7.29 -4.41 20.50
CA THR A 374 8.05 -5.07 19.43
C THR A 374 9.06 -6.08 19.94
N CYS A 375 9.73 -6.80 19.03
CA CYS A 375 10.82 -7.70 19.40
C CYS A 375 12.12 -6.91 19.60
N ALA A 376 13.00 -7.38 20.48
CA ALA A 376 14.40 -6.96 20.59
C ALA A 376 15.32 -7.95 19.86
N THR A 377 14.93 -9.24 19.84
CA THR A 377 15.59 -10.28 19.03
C THR A 377 14.56 -11.07 18.21
N PRO A 378 14.91 -11.52 16.98
CA PRO A 378 14.01 -12.28 16.11
C PRO A 378 13.28 -13.41 16.84
N GLY A 379 11.95 -13.48 16.72
CA GLY A 379 11.14 -14.51 17.36
C GLY A 379 10.86 -14.28 18.85
N SER A 380 11.25 -13.12 19.40
CA SER A 380 10.82 -12.71 20.75
C SER A 380 9.32 -12.45 20.81
N GLY A 381 8.76 -12.53 22.00
CA GLY A 381 7.33 -12.70 22.09
C GLY A 381 6.81 -12.93 23.49
N LEU A 382 5.50 -13.15 23.55
CA LEU A 382 4.79 -13.57 24.75
C LEU A 382 4.29 -14.98 24.58
N ARG A 383 4.36 -15.75 25.67
CA ARG A 383 3.79 -17.08 25.76
C ARG A 383 2.95 -17.20 27.01
N ALA A 384 1.71 -17.66 26.87
CA ALA A 384 0.89 -17.95 28.03
C ALA A 384 1.34 -19.23 28.73
N ALA A 385 1.37 -19.22 30.06
CA ALA A 385 1.47 -20.42 30.88
C ALA A 385 0.08 -21.06 31.12
N PRO A 386 0.01 -22.37 31.43
CA PRO A 386 -1.25 -23.07 31.71
C PRO A 386 -2.08 -22.41 32.81
N ALA A 387 -3.34 -22.06 32.48
CA ALA A 387 -4.35 -21.53 33.41
C ALA A 387 -3.98 -20.21 34.15
N ALA A 388 -3.03 -19.44 33.62
CA ALA A 388 -2.46 -18.26 34.29
C ALA A 388 -3.16 -16.93 33.99
N ILE A 389 -3.59 -16.72 32.75
CA ILE A 389 -4.01 -15.41 32.22
C ILE A 389 -5.21 -15.55 31.29
N SER A 390 -5.96 -14.46 31.12
CA SER A 390 -7.09 -14.38 30.19
C SER A 390 -6.64 -13.86 28.84
N TRP A 391 -5.77 -12.84 28.78
CA TRP A 391 -5.29 -12.28 27.51
C TRP A 391 -3.80 -11.96 27.61
N LEU A 392 -3.03 -12.22 26.53
CA LEU A 392 -1.64 -11.76 26.50
C LEU A 392 -1.58 -10.23 26.51
N PHE A 393 -2.44 -9.58 25.74
CA PHE A 393 -2.62 -8.12 25.73
C PHE A 393 -4.09 -7.74 25.93
N VAL A 394 -4.33 -6.76 26.79
CA VAL A 394 -5.60 -6.03 26.91
C VAL A 394 -5.30 -4.56 26.67
N VAL A 395 -5.69 -4.05 25.50
CA VAL A 395 -5.41 -2.67 25.12
C VAL A 395 -6.66 -1.82 25.31
N LEU A 396 -6.48 -0.74 26.08
CA LEU A 396 -7.53 0.16 26.54
C LEU A 396 -7.24 1.62 26.14
N SER A 397 -6.26 1.83 25.27
CA SER A 397 -5.71 3.14 24.87
C SER A 397 -5.58 3.27 23.35
N LYS A 398 -5.25 4.49 22.88
CA LYS A 398 -5.21 4.87 21.47
C LYS A 398 -3.83 4.69 20.85
N HIS A 399 -3.79 4.49 19.53
CA HIS A 399 -2.57 4.43 18.71
C HIS A 399 -1.55 3.36 19.16
N VAL A 400 -2.03 2.27 19.77
CA VAL A 400 -1.15 1.19 20.21
C VAL A 400 -0.77 0.29 19.04
N THR A 401 0.52 0.05 18.87
CA THR A 401 1.07 -0.85 17.85
C THR A 401 1.70 -2.07 18.52
N VAL A 402 1.30 -3.27 18.09
CA VAL A 402 1.95 -4.54 18.44
C VAL A 402 2.52 -5.12 17.15
N GLU A 403 3.85 -5.20 17.05
CA GLU A 403 4.52 -5.60 15.82
C GLU A 403 5.68 -6.56 15.98
N ARG A 404 5.85 -7.46 14.99
CA ARG A 404 6.99 -8.39 14.87
C ARG A 404 7.22 -9.28 16.08
N LEU A 405 6.17 -9.61 16.82
CA LEU A 405 6.23 -10.51 17.97
C LEU A 405 5.70 -11.90 17.63
N THR A 406 6.24 -12.90 18.33
CA THR A 406 5.61 -14.22 18.45
C THR A 406 4.64 -14.19 19.63
N LEU A 407 3.36 -14.42 19.39
CA LEU A 407 2.32 -14.37 20.41
C LEU A 407 1.66 -15.74 20.53
N ASP A 408 2.03 -16.49 21.57
CA ASP A 408 1.59 -17.87 21.78
C ASP A 408 0.59 -17.96 22.93
N ALA A 409 -0.70 -18.06 22.58
CA ALA A 409 -1.80 -18.26 23.53
C ALA A 409 -2.27 -19.72 23.64
N SER A 410 -1.53 -20.68 23.06
CA SER A 410 -1.93 -22.09 22.96
C SER A 410 -2.12 -22.83 24.29
N ASN A 411 -1.55 -22.31 25.38
CA ASN A 411 -1.69 -22.90 26.72
C ASN A 411 -2.71 -22.18 27.63
N THR A 412 -3.42 -21.18 27.13
CA THR A 412 -4.41 -20.46 27.95
C THR A 412 -5.65 -21.31 28.20
N GLY A 413 -6.27 -21.13 29.38
CA GLY A 413 -7.51 -21.83 29.73
C GLY A 413 -8.79 -21.07 29.32
N ASN A 414 -8.72 -19.74 29.16
CA ASN A 414 -9.91 -18.88 29.08
C ASN A 414 -9.82 -17.66 28.13
N GLY A 415 -8.72 -17.41 27.41
CA GLY A 415 -8.75 -16.29 26.46
C GLY A 415 -7.58 -16.21 25.48
N GLY A 416 -7.47 -15.09 24.78
CA GLY A 416 -6.74 -15.01 23.51
C GLY A 416 -5.44 -14.21 23.58
N VAL A 417 -4.96 -13.84 22.42
CA VAL A 417 -3.71 -13.10 22.23
C VAL A 417 -3.92 -11.61 22.47
N VAL A 418 -4.93 -11.00 21.85
CA VAL A 418 -5.24 -9.59 22.11
C VAL A 418 -6.72 -9.34 22.23
N ALA A 419 -7.11 -8.67 23.32
CA ALA A 419 -8.39 -8.01 23.47
C ALA A 419 -8.21 -6.49 23.35
N PHE A 420 -8.98 -5.87 22.48
CA PHE A 420 -9.14 -4.42 22.43
C PHE A 420 -10.57 -4.10 22.83
N ASN A 421 -10.74 -3.44 23.97
CA ASN A 421 -12.07 -3.18 24.52
C ASN A 421 -12.37 -1.68 24.51
N GLY A 422 -13.46 -1.33 23.82
CA GLY A 422 -14.19 -0.09 24.01
C GLY A 422 -15.38 -0.33 24.93
N VAL A 423 -15.24 0.09 26.20
CA VAL A 423 -16.27 0.42 27.22
C VAL A 423 -16.76 -0.68 28.22
N GLU A 424 -16.87 -0.22 29.48
CA GLU A 424 -17.43 -0.68 30.78
C GLU A 424 -17.27 -2.13 31.29
N GLY A 425 -16.12 -2.35 31.94
CA GLY A 425 -15.94 -3.18 33.15
C GLY A 425 -15.29 -2.33 34.26
N PRO A 426 -14.56 -2.87 35.25
CA PRO A 426 -13.78 -2.02 36.19
C PRO A 426 -12.66 -1.21 35.50
N PHE A 427 -12.44 -1.43 34.20
CA PHE A 427 -11.42 -0.78 33.40
C PHE A 427 -12.01 0.38 32.59
N THR A 428 -11.40 1.56 32.71
CA THR A 428 -11.79 2.79 32.01
C THR A 428 -10.84 3.05 30.84
N GLY A 429 -11.27 2.78 29.60
CA GLY A 429 -10.45 3.04 28.42
C GLY A 429 -11.18 2.83 27.10
N PHE A 430 -10.66 3.43 26.02
CA PHE A 430 -11.23 3.38 24.68
C PHE A 430 -10.12 3.17 23.65
N ALA A 431 -10.02 1.95 23.13
CA ALA A 431 -9.09 1.61 22.07
C ALA A 431 -9.49 2.29 20.74
N GLU A 432 -8.53 2.89 20.04
CA GLU A 432 -8.71 3.58 18.74
C GLU A 432 -7.38 3.54 17.98
N ASP A 433 -7.40 3.46 16.65
CA ASP A 433 -6.17 3.47 15.81
C ASP A 433 -5.14 2.38 16.18
N VAL A 434 -5.65 1.21 16.53
CA VAL A 434 -4.87 0.05 16.94
C VAL A 434 -4.24 -0.67 15.75
N ARG A 435 -2.98 -1.12 15.92
CA ARG A 435 -2.24 -1.84 14.88
C ARG A 435 -1.66 -3.16 15.38
N LEU A 436 -1.98 -4.25 14.68
CA LEU A 436 -1.35 -5.56 14.84
C LEU A 436 -0.62 -5.90 13.53
N VAL A 437 0.71 -5.77 13.50
CA VAL A 437 1.48 -5.79 12.24
C VAL A 437 2.65 -6.77 12.27
N GLY A 438 2.70 -7.69 11.30
CA GLY A 438 3.87 -8.54 11.09
C GLY A 438 4.15 -9.54 12.22
N ASN A 439 3.15 -9.90 13.01
CA ASN A 439 3.27 -10.85 14.12
C ASN A 439 3.10 -12.29 13.66
N HIS A 440 3.64 -13.22 14.44
CA HIS A 440 3.34 -14.64 14.37
C HIS A 440 2.46 -15.02 15.56
N VAL A 441 1.23 -15.44 15.30
CA VAL A 441 0.20 -15.63 16.32
C VAL A 441 -0.19 -17.09 16.38
N LEU A 442 0.01 -17.74 17.53
CA LEU A 442 -0.34 -19.14 17.74
C LEU A 442 -1.52 -19.26 18.70
N CYS A 443 -2.55 -19.98 18.26
CA CYS A 443 -3.82 -20.12 18.95
C CYS A 443 -4.22 -21.61 18.99
N ALA A 444 -4.46 -22.17 20.17
CA ALA A 444 -4.98 -23.53 20.30
C ALA A 444 -5.85 -23.64 21.55
N GLY A 445 -6.97 -24.37 21.45
CA GLY A 445 -7.89 -24.60 22.56
C GLY A 445 -9.35 -24.26 22.27
N GLN A 446 -10.21 -24.49 23.27
CA GLN A 446 -11.63 -24.15 23.25
C GLN A 446 -11.82 -22.82 23.98
N HIS A 447 -11.74 -21.70 23.25
CA HIS A 447 -11.90 -20.38 23.84
C HIS A 447 -13.34 -19.89 23.67
N VAL A 448 -13.75 -18.94 24.51
CA VAL A 448 -15.14 -18.50 24.61
C VAL A 448 -15.52 -17.52 23.48
N GLU A 449 -14.55 -16.83 22.85
CA GLU A 449 -14.82 -15.83 21.80
C GLU A 449 -13.89 -15.93 20.56
N ALA A 450 -12.67 -15.39 20.61
CA ALA A 450 -11.72 -15.41 19.50
C ALA A 450 -10.26 -15.26 19.97
N CYS A 451 -9.29 -15.65 19.14
CA CYS A 451 -7.89 -15.48 19.47
C CYS A 451 -7.43 -14.01 19.44
N VAL A 452 -7.87 -13.23 18.46
CA VAL A 452 -7.78 -11.77 18.44
C VAL A 452 -9.19 -11.20 18.43
N SER A 453 -9.55 -10.48 19.48
CA SER A 453 -10.88 -9.89 19.64
C SER A 453 -10.77 -8.37 19.75
N ILE A 454 -11.39 -7.66 18.81
CA ILE A 454 -11.48 -6.20 18.83
C ILE A 454 -12.95 -5.85 18.94
N ARG A 455 -13.34 -5.30 20.09
CA ARG A 455 -14.75 -5.08 20.43
C ARG A 455 -14.99 -3.68 20.94
N THR A 456 -16.13 -3.11 20.57
CA THR A 456 -16.73 -1.99 21.27
C THR A 456 -18.25 -2.17 21.41
N ASP A 457 -18.81 -1.64 22.49
CA ASP A 457 -20.27 -1.53 22.69
C ASP A 457 -20.90 -0.32 21.96
N ALA A 458 -20.06 0.63 21.52
CA ALA A 458 -20.44 1.83 20.79
C ALA A 458 -20.03 1.67 19.32
N ALA A 459 -21.00 1.54 18.41
CA ALA A 459 -20.74 1.44 16.97
C ALA A 459 -19.86 2.62 16.51
N GLY A 460 -18.56 2.42 16.26
CA GLY A 460 -17.70 3.59 16.10
C GLY A 460 -16.19 3.45 16.09
N LEU A 461 -15.61 2.32 16.52
CA LEU A 461 -14.15 2.25 16.64
C LEU A 461 -13.49 2.35 15.26
N GLN A 462 -12.64 3.36 15.05
CA GLN A 462 -11.93 3.61 13.79
C GLN A 462 -10.47 3.20 13.91
N GLY A 463 -9.83 3.00 12.76
CA GLY A 463 -8.36 2.95 12.70
C GLY A 463 -7.72 1.60 13.00
N VAL A 464 -8.51 0.53 13.09
CA VAL A 464 -7.98 -0.82 13.27
C VAL A 464 -7.26 -1.29 12.02
N LEU A 465 -6.00 -1.71 12.19
CA LEU A 465 -5.19 -2.35 11.15
C LEU A 465 -4.60 -3.67 11.64
N ILE A 466 -4.97 -4.76 10.99
CA ILE A 466 -4.35 -6.09 11.14
C ILE A 466 -3.66 -6.43 9.82
N SER A 467 -2.33 -6.34 9.78
CA SER A 467 -1.60 -6.49 8.51
C SER A 467 -0.33 -7.31 8.58
N GLY A 468 -0.12 -8.16 7.56
CA GLY A 468 1.12 -8.91 7.38
C GLY A 468 1.39 -9.95 8.47
N ASN A 469 0.39 -10.34 9.26
CA ASN A 469 0.55 -11.34 10.31
C ASN A 469 0.38 -12.76 9.76
N THR A 470 0.98 -13.72 10.45
CA THR A 470 0.73 -15.16 10.27
C THR A 470 -0.02 -15.67 11.49
N PHE A 471 -1.18 -16.27 11.29
CA PHE A 471 -1.97 -16.91 12.33
C PHE A 471 -1.97 -18.42 12.15
N GLU A 472 -1.62 -19.15 13.19
CA GLU A 472 -1.71 -20.60 13.28
C GLU A 472 -2.75 -20.95 14.35
N ALA A 473 -3.96 -21.30 13.90
CA ALA A 473 -5.06 -21.73 14.75
C ALA A 473 -5.33 -23.23 14.57
N ASP A 474 -5.83 -23.89 15.62
CA ASP A 474 -6.21 -25.31 15.57
C ASP A 474 -7.58 -25.57 14.91
N GLY A 475 -8.36 -24.51 14.66
CA GLY A 475 -9.69 -24.54 14.06
C GLY A 475 -10.83 -24.79 15.03
N ASN A 476 -10.57 -24.74 16.33
CA ASN A 476 -11.58 -24.90 17.37
C ASN A 476 -12.23 -23.58 17.82
N GLN A 477 -11.70 -22.44 17.38
CA GLN A 477 -12.15 -21.09 17.74
C GLN A 477 -11.97 -20.11 16.58
N THR A 478 -12.71 -18.99 16.62
CA THR A 478 -12.50 -17.87 15.71
C THR A 478 -11.08 -17.30 15.87
N THR A 479 -10.38 -17.08 14.76
CA THR A 479 -9.01 -16.54 14.81
C THR A 479 -9.04 -15.03 15.05
N ILE A 480 -9.85 -14.29 14.29
CA ILE A 480 -9.98 -12.84 14.39
C ILE A 480 -11.47 -12.47 14.43
N ALA A 481 -11.88 -11.71 15.43
CA ALA A 481 -13.21 -11.13 15.53
C ALA A 481 -13.15 -9.61 15.66
N LEU A 482 -13.79 -8.89 14.73
CA LEU A 482 -13.98 -7.44 14.76
C LEU A 482 -15.46 -7.14 15.00
N ILE A 483 -15.78 -6.62 16.18
CA ILE A 483 -17.15 -6.42 16.66
C ILE A 483 -17.38 -4.93 16.95
N GLY A 484 -18.28 -4.28 16.21
CA GLY A 484 -18.55 -2.84 16.34
C GLY A 484 -17.49 -1.93 15.72
N VAL A 485 -16.62 -2.47 14.86
CA VAL A 485 -15.48 -1.76 14.26
C VAL A 485 -15.86 -1.15 12.93
N ASN A 486 -15.60 0.15 12.78
CA ASN A 486 -15.81 0.89 11.54
C ASN A 486 -14.48 1.09 10.80
N SER A 487 -14.51 0.94 9.49
CA SER A 487 -13.34 1.06 8.60
C SER A 487 -12.15 0.16 8.96
N GLY A 488 -12.40 -0.94 9.70
CA GLY A 488 -11.36 -1.87 10.12
C GLY A 488 -10.71 -2.55 8.91
N ARG A 489 -9.38 -2.59 8.88
CA ARG A 489 -8.59 -3.15 7.79
C ARG A 489 -7.88 -4.42 8.22
N VAL A 490 -8.17 -5.52 7.53
CA VAL A 490 -7.47 -6.79 7.67
C VAL A 490 -6.84 -7.12 6.32
N GLU A 491 -5.52 -6.97 6.20
CA GLU A 491 -4.85 -7.05 4.91
C GLU A 491 -3.48 -7.73 4.87
N GLY A 492 -3.26 -8.55 3.84
CA GLY A 492 -1.96 -9.19 3.62
C GLY A 492 -1.60 -10.26 4.66
N ASN A 493 -2.57 -10.82 5.37
CA ASN A 493 -2.32 -11.83 6.40
C ASN A 493 -2.36 -13.26 5.83
N THR A 494 -1.66 -14.17 6.49
CA THR A 494 -1.82 -15.62 6.33
C THR A 494 -2.59 -16.15 7.53
N ILE A 495 -3.77 -16.73 7.33
CA ILE A 495 -4.65 -17.21 8.38
C ILE A 495 -4.87 -18.72 8.18
N GLU A 496 -4.24 -19.52 9.02
CA GLU A 496 -4.42 -20.97 9.04
C GLU A 496 -5.42 -21.34 10.13
N GLY A 497 -6.69 -21.46 9.76
CA GLY A 497 -7.79 -21.83 10.66
C GLY A 497 -7.81 -23.29 11.08
N GLY A 498 -6.70 -24.03 10.96
CA GLY A 498 -6.55 -25.42 11.40
C GLY A 498 -7.48 -26.45 10.75
N ALA A 499 -7.34 -27.73 11.13
CA ALA A 499 -8.13 -28.85 10.61
C ALA A 499 -9.27 -29.30 11.57
N GLY A 500 -9.41 -28.65 12.72
CA GLY A 500 -10.06 -29.20 13.92
C GLY A 500 -11.55 -28.95 14.15
N GLY A 501 -12.25 -27.99 13.52
CA GLY A 501 -13.61 -27.67 14.00
C GLY A 501 -14.50 -26.73 13.17
N ASN A 502 -15.71 -26.51 13.70
CA ASN A 502 -16.84 -25.74 13.14
C ASN A 502 -16.68 -24.20 13.25
N SER A 503 -15.48 -23.71 13.55
CA SER A 503 -15.27 -22.27 13.78
C SER A 503 -14.81 -21.55 12.51
N ASP A 504 -15.13 -20.26 12.45
CA ASP A 504 -14.88 -19.42 11.30
C ASP A 504 -13.61 -18.59 11.57
N PRO A 505 -12.57 -18.59 10.71
CA PRO A 505 -11.33 -17.88 11.04
C PRO A 505 -11.48 -16.36 11.19
N MET A 506 -12.45 -15.75 10.50
CA MET A 506 -12.61 -14.30 10.47
C MET A 506 -14.08 -13.90 10.61
N ASP A 507 -14.38 -13.12 11.65
CA ASP A 507 -15.71 -12.58 11.93
C ASP A 507 -15.71 -11.03 11.90
N PHE A 508 -16.58 -10.43 11.08
CA PHE A 508 -16.96 -9.03 11.13
C PHE A 508 -18.40 -8.91 11.66
N ILE A 509 -18.63 -8.21 12.75
CA ILE A 509 -19.95 -8.15 13.40
C ILE A 509 -20.29 -6.70 13.73
N ALA A 510 -21.47 -6.24 13.31
CA ALA A 510 -22.05 -4.95 13.71
C ALA A 510 -21.14 -3.72 13.45
N GLY A 511 -20.25 -3.79 12.45
CA GLY A 511 -19.35 -2.71 12.02
C GLY A 511 -19.82 -2.01 10.74
N SER A 512 -19.00 -1.16 10.14
CA SER A 512 -19.30 -0.61 8.80
C SER A 512 -18.03 -0.22 8.03
N GLY A 513 -18.07 -0.28 6.70
CA GLY A 513 -16.96 0.17 5.84
C GLY A 513 -15.66 -0.63 5.98
N GLY A 514 -15.72 -1.84 6.54
CA GLY A 514 -14.54 -2.69 6.75
C GLY A 514 -13.86 -3.10 5.44
N ARG A 515 -12.60 -3.50 5.51
CA ARG A 515 -11.84 -4.04 4.38
C ARG A 515 -11.13 -5.32 4.77
N PHE A 516 -11.41 -6.38 4.03
CA PHE A 516 -10.72 -7.67 4.11
C PHE A 516 -10.06 -7.93 2.76
N THR A 517 -8.75 -7.64 2.65
CA THR A 517 -8.07 -7.65 1.34
C THR A 517 -6.72 -8.33 1.30
N ARG A 518 -6.38 -9.00 0.20
CA ARG A 518 -5.04 -9.60 -0.01
C ARG A 518 -4.65 -10.64 1.06
N ASN A 519 -5.61 -11.28 1.72
CA ASN A 519 -5.33 -12.33 2.71
C ASN A 519 -5.30 -13.71 2.07
N ASN A 520 -4.54 -14.63 2.67
CA ASN A 520 -4.57 -16.06 2.38
C ASN A 520 -5.20 -16.78 3.57
N VAL A 521 -6.33 -17.45 3.38
CA VAL A 521 -7.14 -18.02 4.45
C VAL A 521 -7.41 -19.50 4.19
N GLN A 522 -7.01 -20.34 5.13
CA GLN A 522 -7.41 -21.73 5.20
C GLN A 522 -8.47 -21.91 6.28
N CYS A 523 -9.55 -22.61 5.96
CA CYS A 523 -10.67 -22.79 6.88
C CYS A 523 -11.29 -24.18 6.77
N VAL A 524 -11.92 -24.66 7.84
CA VAL A 524 -12.80 -25.85 7.79
C VAL A 524 -14.26 -25.41 7.76
N GLY A 525 -14.65 -24.49 8.65
CA GLY A 525 -15.93 -23.78 8.67
C GLY A 525 -16.04 -22.73 7.55
N ALA A 526 -16.75 -21.63 7.83
CA ALA A 526 -16.77 -20.50 6.93
C ALA A 526 -15.45 -19.74 7.00
N CYS A 527 -14.85 -19.41 5.86
CA CYS A 527 -13.55 -18.71 5.89
C CYS A 527 -13.67 -17.27 6.39
N LEU A 528 -14.81 -16.63 6.09
CA LEU A 528 -15.17 -15.30 6.59
C LEU A 528 -16.67 -15.24 6.83
N VAL A 529 -17.08 -14.74 7.99
CA VAL A 529 -18.46 -14.35 8.29
C VAL A 529 -18.53 -12.85 8.55
N ALA A 530 -19.52 -12.20 7.92
CA ALA A 530 -19.90 -10.84 8.22
C ALA A 530 -21.39 -10.79 8.56
N ASP A 531 -21.73 -10.22 9.71
CA ASP A 531 -23.11 -10.03 10.16
C ASP A 531 -23.36 -8.55 10.50
N GLY A 532 -24.33 -7.93 9.83
CA GLY A 532 -24.67 -6.52 10.02
C GLY A 532 -23.51 -5.57 9.83
N SER A 533 -22.74 -5.76 8.75
CA SER A 533 -21.51 -5.00 8.48
C SER A 533 -21.55 -4.27 7.12
N PRO A 534 -22.43 -3.27 6.93
CA PRO A 534 -22.63 -2.62 5.63
C PRO A 534 -21.37 -1.90 5.11
N GLY A 535 -21.20 -1.91 3.79
CA GLY A 535 -20.06 -1.32 3.09
C GLY A 535 -18.77 -2.14 3.22
N LEU A 536 -18.84 -3.41 3.58
CA LEU A 536 -17.68 -4.28 3.69
C LEU A 536 -17.09 -4.59 2.31
N VAL A 537 -15.77 -4.44 2.17
CA VAL A 537 -15.03 -4.81 0.95
C VAL A 537 -14.20 -6.07 1.21
N VAL A 538 -14.61 -7.19 0.61
CA VAL A 538 -13.87 -8.45 0.58
C VAL A 538 -13.20 -8.59 -0.79
N ALA A 539 -11.92 -8.26 -0.92
CA ALA A 539 -11.27 -8.20 -2.23
C ALA A 539 -9.86 -8.79 -2.34
N ALA A 540 -9.59 -9.42 -3.49
CA ALA A 540 -8.26 -9.96 -3.83
C ALA A 540 -7.70 -10.97 -2.81
N ASN A 541 -8.57 -11.73 -2.14
CA ASN A 541 -8.16 -12.77 -1.19
C ASN A 541 -8.03 -14.15 -1.85
N GLN A 542 -7.27 -15.03 -1.21
CA GLN A 542 -7.23 -16.47 -1.49
C GLN A 542 -7.87 -17.22 -0.33
N PHE A 543 -8.93 -17.96 -0.61
CA PHE A 543 -9.64 -18.79 0.35
C PHE A 543 -9.52 -20.26 -0.05
N GLN A 544 -9.14 -21.10 0.91
CA GLN A 544 -9.12 -22.55 0.77
C GLN A 544 -9.95 -23.17 1.90
N SER A 545 -11.11 -23.71 1.56
CA SER A 545 -12.01 -24.38 2.51
C SER A 545 -11.86 -25.90 2.41
N ALA A 546 -11.65 -26.55 3.55
CA ALA A 546 -11.62 -28.01 3.68
C ALA A 546 -13.00 -28.66 3.43
N GLY A 547 -14.06 -27.86 3.25
CA GLY A 547 -15.34 -28.27 2.70
C GLY A 547 -16.42 -28.67 3.71
N SER A 548 -16.69 -27.85 4.73
CA SER A 548 -17.83 -28.10 5.63
C SER A 548 -18.98 -27.08 5.53
N THR A 549 -18.75 -25.85 5.03
CA THR A 549 -19.83 -24.83 4.94
C THR A 549 -19.77 -23.90 3.72
N THR A 550 -19.33 -22.64 3.89
CA THR A 550 -19.37 -21.50 2.95
C THR A 550 -17.98 -20.90 2.86
N GLY A 551 -17.53 -20.36 1.72
CA GLY A 551 -16.26 -19.62 1.69
C GLY A 551 -16.41 -18.26 2.40
N VAL A 552 -17.09 -17.34 1.73
CA VAL A 552 -17.41 -16.00 2.23
C VAL A 552 -18.90 -15.93 2.56
N HIS A 553 -19.26 -15.57 3.78
CA HIS A 553 -20.64 -15.50 4.25
C HIS A 553 -20.98 -14.09 4.75
N LEU A 554 -21.86 -13.38 4.04
CA LEU A 554 -22.38 -12.06 4.43
C LEU A 554 -23.88 -12.18 4.76
N GLN A 555 -24.31 -11.64 5.89
CA GLN A 555 -25.71 -11.66 6.33
C GLN A 555 -26.11 -10.43 7.17
N GLY A 556 -27.41 -10.24 7.36
CA GLY A 556 -27.93 -9.37 8.43
C GLY A 556 -27.75 -7.87 8.26
N GLY A 557 -27.82 -7.34 7.02
CA GLY A 557 -27.62 -5.90 6.75
C GLY A 557 -26.34 -5.65 5.94
N THR A 558 -26.28 -6.23 4.75
CA THR A 558 -25.10 -6.25 3.86
C THR A 558 -25.12 -5.11 2.83
N ASP A 559 -25.69 -3.96 3.19
CA ASP A 559 -25.94 -2.87 2.25
C ASP A 559 -24.62 -2.26 1.73
N GLY A 560 -24.45 -2.24 0.41
CA GLY A 560 -23.24 -1.72 -0.25
C GLY A 560 -22.01 -2.62 -0.13
N ASP A 561 -22.17 -3.86 0.35
CA ASP A 561 -21.06 -4.80 0.46
C ASP A 561 -20.53 -5.22 -0.92
N SER A 562 -19.24 -5.54 -0.97
CA SER A 562 -18.59 -5.98 -2.20
C SER A 562 -17.69 -7.20 -1.97
N VAL A 563 -17.85 -8.21 -2.81
CA VAL A 563 -16.99 -9.40 -2.87
C VAL A 563 -16.36 -9.43 -4.25
N MET A 564 -15.09 -9.00 -4.36
CA MET A 564 -14.46 -8.71 -5.64
C MET A 564 -13.09 -9.35 -5.86
N GLY A 565 -12.87 -10.01 -6.99
CA GLY A 565 -11.54 -10.48 -7.38
C GLY A 565 -10.95 -11.55 -6.48
N ASN A 566 -11.77 -12.28 -5.72
CA ASN A 566 -11.29 -13.33 -4.81
C ASN A 566 -11.11 -14.67 -5.53
N THR A 567 -10.20 -15.50 -5.04
CA THR A 567 -10.10 -16.91 -5.42
C THR A 567 -10.59 -17.78 -4.27
N ILE A 568 -11.66 -18.54 -4.48
CA ILE A 568 -12.30 -19.36 -3.44
C ILE A 568 -12.32 -20.82 -3.87
N VAL A 569 -11.56 -21.66 -3.18
CA VAL A 569 -11.35 -23.06 -3.51
C VAL A 569 -11.91 -23.96 -2.39
N ALA A 570 -12.77 -24.91 -2.74
CA ALA A 570 -13.14 -26.01 -1.83
C ALA A 570 -12.33 -27.27 -2.14
N THR A 571 -11.87 -27.97 -1.11
CA THR A 571 -11.24 -29.28 -1.23
C THR A 571 -12.18 -30.44 -0.91
N ALA A 572 -13.38 -30.18 -0.36
CA ALA A 572 -14.44 -31.17 -0.18
C ALA A 572 -15.83 -30.58 -0.44
N PRO A 573 -16.85 -31.41 -0.71
CA PRO A 573 -18.18 -30.91 -1.03
C PRO A 573 -18.93 -30.31 0.16
N SER A 574 -19.50 -29.12 -0.02
CA SER A 574 -20.43 -28.56 0.97
C SER A 574 -21.74 -29.36 1.00
N THR A 575 -22.27 -29.65 2.18
CA THR A 575 -23.38 -30.63 2.36
C THR A 575 -24.78 -30.02 2.39
N ALA A 576 -24.92 -28.69 2.47
CA ALA A 576 -26.22 -28.02 2.59
C ALA A 576 -26.60 -27.16 1.36
N PRO A 577 -27.86 -27.22 0.90
CA PRO A 577 -28.31 -26.60 -0.35
C PRO A 577 -28.38 -25.07 -0.33
N ASN A 578 -28.25 -24.46 0.86
CA ASN A 578 -28.25 -23.01 1.06
C ASN A 578 -26.84 -22.42 1.19
N LEU A 579 -25.80 -23.24 1.10
CA LEU A 579 -24.42 -22.81 1.25
C LEU A 579 -23.73 -22.71 -0.11
N GLY A 580 -22.71 -21.87 -0.21
CA GLY A 580 -21.91 -21.75 -1.42
C GLY A 580 -20.53 -21.16 -1.17
N ALA A 581 -19.70 -21.06 -2.20
CA ALA A 581 -18.40 -20.42 -2.07
C ALA A 581 -18.55 -18.96 -1.61
N ILE A 582 -19.57 -18.27 -2.13
CA ILE A 582 -20.01 -16.96 -1.66
C ILE A 582 -21.48 -17.09 -1.27
N ARG A 583 -21.82 -16.63 -0.07
CA ARG A 583 -23.20 -16.52 0.41
C ARG A 583 -23.47 -15.10 0.84
N VAL A 584 -24.53 -14.49 0.30
CA VAL A 584 -24.95 -13.13 0.66
C VAL A 584 -26.44 -13.11 0.97
N ARG A 585 -26.82 -12.46 2.07
CA ARG A 585 -28.22 -12.36 2.50
C ARG A 585 -28.56 -10.98 3.00
N ASP A 586 -29.83 -10.62 2.82
CA ASP A 586 -30.47 -9.48 3.47
C ASP A 586 -29.68 -8.17 3.25
N GLY A 587 -29.69 -7.67 2.01
CA GLY A 587 -28.92 -6.48 1.64
C GLY A 587 -29.28 -5.84 0.30
N THR A 588 -28.80 -4.61 0.14
CA THR A 588 -29.09 -3.73 -0.99
C THR A 588 -27.80 -3.29 -1.67
N ASN A 589 -27.77 -3.17 -3.00
CA ASN A 589 -26.60 -2.69 -3.75
C ASN A 589 -25.32 -3.50 -3.50
N VAL A 590 -25.46 -4.82 -3.34
CA VAL A 590 -24.31 -5.72 -3.16
C VAL A 590 -23.64 -5.98 -4.50
N VAL A 591 -22.32 -5.94 -4.55
CA VAL A 591 -21.55 -6.28 -5.75
C VAL A 591 -20.76 -7.58 -5.54
N VAL A 592 -21.02 -8.58 -6.38
CA VAL A 592 -20.22 -9.81 -6.43
C VAL A 592 -19.57 -9.91 -7.81
N ALA A 593 -18.31 -9.51 -7.91
CA ALA A 593 -17.65 -9.34 -9.21
C ALA A 593 -16.27 -9.98 -9.32
N ASP A 594 -15.91 -10.43 -10.52
CA ASP A 594 -14.55 -10.87 -10.86
C ASP A 594 -13.98 -12.00 -9.98
N ASN A 595 -14.85 -12.76 -9.29
CA ASN A 595 -14.41 -13.85 -8.41
C ASN A 595 -14.14 -15.13 -9.20
N THR A 596 -13.12 -15.88 -8.78
CA THR A 596 -12.85 -17.24 -9.25
C THR A 596 -13.25 -18.24 -8.18
N VAL A 597 -14.31 -19.00 -8.42
CA VAL A 597 -14.77 -20.07 -7.53
C VAL A 597 -14.39 -21.41 -8.12
N ARG A 598 -13.76 -22.28 -7.33
CA ARG A 598 -13.41 -23.65 -7.69
C ARG A 598 -13.95 -24.61 -6.63
N GLY A 599 -14.86 -25.48 -7.01
CA GLY A 599 -15.50 -26.42 -6.10
C GLY A 599 -14.97 -27.84 -6.12
N PRO A 600 -15.55 -28.70 -5.26
CA PRO A 600 -16.96 -29.09 -5.45
C PRO A 600 -17.96 -28.42 -4.50
N TRP A 601 -18.31 -27.15 -4.70
CA TRP A 601 -19.33 -26.46 -3.88
C TRP A 601 -20.75 -26.93 -4.23
N ALA A 602 -21.70 -26.95 -3.29
CA ALA A 602 -23.11 -27.20 -3.61
C ALA A 602 -23.65 -26.09 -4.52
N ASN A 603 -23.45 -24.84 -4.11
CA ASN A 603 -23.65 -23.67 -4.96
C ASN A 603 -22.33 -22.93 -5.10
N ALA A 604 -21.97 -22.42 -6.28
CA ALA A 604 -20.83 -21.52 -6.35
C ALA A 604 -21.15 -20.18 -5.66
N ILE A 605 -22.33 -19.61 -5.93
CA ILE A 605 -22.86 -18.44 -5.22
C ILE A 605 -24.29 -18.72 -4.75
N ALA A 606 -24.61 -18.41 -3.50
CA ALA A 606 -25.95 -18.50 -2.94
C ALA A 606 -26.38 -17.13 -2.39
N ALA A 607 -27.44 -16.55 -2.97
CA ALA A 607 -27.97 -15.26 -2.54
C ALA A 607 -29.45 -15.35 -2.16
N THR A 608 -29.82 -14.63 -1.10
CA THR A 608 -31.19 -14.57 -0.60
C THR A 608 -31.57 -13.15 -0.21
N ASP A 609 -32.78 -12.71 -0.58
CA ASP A 609 -33.35 -11.42 -0.14
C ASP A 609 -32.43 -10.22 -0.45
N LEU A 610 -31.96 -10.13 -1.71
CA LEU A 610 -31.14 -9.01 -2.21
C LEU A 610 -31.94 -8.07 -3.11
N THR A 611 -31.59 -6.78 -3.13
CA THR A 611 -32.21 -5.77 -4.01
C THR A 611 -31.17 -4.85 -4.64
N GLY A 612 -31.25 -4.62 -5.96
CA GLY A 612 -30.37 -3.69 -6.65
C GLY A 612 -28.91 -4.16 -6.70
N SER A 613 -28.69 -5.47 -6.63
CA SER A 613 -27.36 -6.08 -6.54
C SER A 613 -26.85 -6.57 -7.89
N ASP A 614 -25.54 -6.55 -8.08
CA ASP A 614 -24.86 -6.87 -9.33
C ASP A 614 -23.93 -8.08 -9.18
N PHE A 615 -24.05 -9.03 -10.12
CA PHE A 615 -23.20 -10.21 -10.19
C PHE A 615 -22.49 -10.21 -11.54
N GLU A 616 -21.20 -9.91 -11.56
CA GLU A 616 -20.50 -9.63 -12.81
C GLU A 616 -19.18 -10.38 -12.96
N ARG A 617 -18.90 -10.89 -14.17
CA ARG A 617 -17.57 -11.42 -14.54
C ARG A 617 -17.03 -12.51 -13.61
N ASN A 618 -17.89 -13.23 -12.90
CA ASN A 618 -17.45 -14.32 -12.03
C ASN A 618 -17.13 -15.57 -12.85
N SER A 619 -16.01 -16.24 -12.54
CA SER A 619 -15.62 -17.53 -13.11
C SER A 619 -15.97 -18.65 -12.11
N LEU A 620 -17.08 -19.33 -12.34
CA LEU A 620 -17.62 -20.35 -11.44
C LEU A 620 -17.34 -21.75 -12.00
N GLN A 621 -16.41 -22.45 -11.38
CA GLN A 621 -15.93 -23.77 -11.79
C GLN A 621 -16.35 -24.81 -10.77
N SER A 622 -17.06 -25.85 -11.20
CA SER A 622 -17.42 -27.03 -10.40
C SER A 622 -18.39 -26.73 -9.22
N ALA A 623 -19.65 -26.42 -9.54
CA ALA A 623 -20.75 -26.44 -8.57
C ALA A 623 -21.62 -27.71 -8.75
N ALA A 624 -22.02 -28.35 -7.65
CA ALA A 624 -22.75 -29.62 -7.64
C ALA A 624 -24.26 -29.47 -7.88
N LEU A 625 -24.86 -28.32 -7.49
CA LEU A 625 -26.28 -28.03 -7.70
C LEU A 625 -26.47 -26.83 -8.64
N TYR A 626 -25.99 -25.65 -8.23
CA TYR A 626 -26.22 -24.40 -8.97
C TYR A 626 -24.94 -23.56 -9.06
N GLY A 627 -24.67 -22.97 -10.23
CA GLY A 627 -23.63 -21.96 -10.33
C GLY A 627 -23.95 -20.74 -9.46
N ILE A 628 -25.12 -20.13 -9.69
CA ILE A 628 -25.69 -19.09 -8.84
C ILE A 628 -27.10 -19.53 -8.46
N ARG A 629 -27.39 -19.56 -7.15
CA ARG A 629 -28.73 -19.80 -6.62
C ARG A 629 -29.26 -18.52 -5.99
N LEU A 630 -30.38 -18.04 -6.52
CA LEU A 630 -31.13 -16.93 -5.94
C LEU A 630 -32.40 -17.43 -5.27
N SER A 631 -32.74 -16.85 -4.13
CA SER A 631 -33.98 -17.11 -3.41
C SER A 631 -34.50 -15.82 -2.80
N SER A 632 -35.80 -15.74 -2.56
CA SER A 632 -36.43 -14.55 -2.01
C SER A 632 -37.71 -14.92 -1.28
N GLY A 633 -37.94 -14.29 -0.12
CA GLY A 633 -39.24 -14.29 0.56
C GLY A 633 -40.24 -13.31 -0.06
N VAL A 634 -39.78 -12.38 -0.92
CA VAL A 634 -40.59 -11.37 -1.63
C VAL A 634 -40.71 -11.67 -3.13
N SER A 635 -41.77 -11.15 -3.78
CA SER A 635 -42.19 -11.56 -5.14
C SER A 635 -41.27 -11.13 -6.29
N PHE A 636 -40.29 -10.24 -6.08
CA PHE A 636 -39.40 -9.75 -7.13
C PHE A 636 -38.01 -9.39 -6.59
N VAL A 637 -36.97 -9.72 -7.34
CA VAL A 637 -35.56 -9.49 -7.00
C VAL A 637 -34.88 -8.83 -8.20
N PRO A 638 -34.65 -7.51 -8.19
CA PRO A 638 -33.88 -6.84 -9.25
C PRO A 638 -32.39 -7.12 -9.02
N ILE A 639 -31.86 -8.11 -9.75
CA ILE A 639 -30.42 -8.43 -9.78
C ILE A 639 -29.92 -8.35 -11.23
N SER A 640 -28.79 -7.69 -11.43
CA SER A 640 -28.05 -7.72 -12.71
C SER A 640 -27.10 -8.92 -12.74
N MET A 641 -27.06 -9.63 -13.86
CA MET A 641 -26.08 -10.71 -14.09
C MET A 641 -25.39 -10.50 -15.43
N THR A 642 -24.11 -10.12 -15.39
CA THR A 642 -23.36 -9.75 -16.60
C THR A 642 -22.06 -10.54 -16.71
N SER A 643 -21.81 -11.17 -17.86
CA SER A 643 -20.52 -11.80 -18.18
C SER A 643 -20.04 -12.89 -17.19
N ASN A 644 -20.93 -13.55 -16.47
CA ASN A 644 -20.56 -14.69 -15.61
C ASN A 644 -20.27 -15.95 -16.43
N SER A 645 -19.19 -16.65 -16.10
CA SER A 645 -18.76 -17.91 -16.72
C SER A 645 -19.08 -19.08 -15.80
N PHE A 646 -19.72 -20.12 -16.36
CA PHE A 646 -20.06 -21.35 -15.66
C PHE A 646 -19.37 -22.53 -16.33
N ARG A 647 -18.58 -23.30 -15.57
CA ARG A 647 -18.00 -24.56 -16.02
C ARG A 647 -18.45 -25.68 -15.08
N GLY A 648 -19.31 -26.57 -15.58
CA GLY A 648 -19.68 -27.80 -14.90
C GLY A 648 -18.58 -28.86 -14.99
N ASN A 649 -18.61 -29.84 -14.10
CA ASN A 649 -17.86 -31.08 -14.31
C ASN A 649 -18.66 -31.94 -15.30
N LEU A 650 -17.99 -32.41 -16.35
CA LEU A 650 -18.50 -33.50 -17.19
C LEU A 650 -18.45 -34.81 -16.43
#